data_AF-A0AAV1CX24-F1
#
_entry.id   AF-A0AAV1CX24-F1
#
_cell.length_a   1.000
_cell.length_b   1.000
_cell.length_c   1.000
_cell.angle_alpha   90.00
_cell.angle_beta   90.00
_cell.angle_gamma   90.00
#
_symmetry.space_group_name_H-M   'P 1'
#
loop_
_entity.id
_entity.type
_entity.pdbx_description
1 polymer ?
#
loop_
_entity_poly.entity_id
_entity_poly.type
_entity_poly.pdbx_seq_one_letter_code
_entity_poly.pdbx_strand_id
1 'polypeptide(L)'
;MGASAARASPLMMAPLLNVTVTAAAAAFFLVATAALIALATAESPPNLFIDNQSEGRQQFQKLYDCPQCNGNPADAQVEFSYLPRQDKDVNIIVTYSDPSSGAIRTRTVKSKDLSASWVWKDPEDVHRDRTLSLQVPGNLFKQEVRLSESDELSIVPSNPLVSPPMHPAKLQRRMLRKERREQRAAELIHQNKEVENLMQEAAIEQARELDTTTKGRYSIWRKEYENPNSDSTVKLMHDQIIMARAYATIAKARNETFLYDALVKRARENQLVIGEATSDAELQPSALESAKQMGHILATAKDKFYDCIAIARKLRAMLQSTEESLSAQKKKSAFLIQLAAKTVPKPLHCIPLLLTTDYFFHNYEGKEFPNKEKLEDPSLYHYAIFSDNVVATSVVVRSTVVHAKEPEKHVFHIVTDKLNFAAMRMWFLVNPPAGATVQVENVDDFTWLNSSYCPVLRQLESSRMIEYYFKAHQASSLTAGADNLKYRNPKYLSMLNHLRFYLPEVYPKLDKILFLDDDIVVQKDLTPLWSVDLLGRVNGAVETCKESFHRFDKYLNFSNPMISENFDPNACGWAYGMNIFDLKEWKKRNITGIYHYWQDRNEDRTLWKLGTLPPGLITFYNLTHPLEKSWHVLGLGYDPALNQTEIENAAVVHYNGNYKPWLDLAIAKYKSYWSSYVMTESPYLQLCQSGG
;
A
#
# COMPACT_ATOMS: atom_id res chain seq x y z
N MET A 1 -67.76 36.77 -23.61
CA MET A 1 -68.31 36.58 -24.98
C MET A 1 -67.47 37.44 -25.91
N GLY A 2 -66.91 37.01 -27.05
CA GLY A 2 -66.67 35.68 -27.64
C GLY A 2 -65.50 35.84 -28.64
N ALA A 3 -64.52 34.94 -28.72
CA ALA A 3 -64.53 33.73 -29.55
C ALA A 3 -64.37 33.97 -31.08
N SER A 4 -63.13 33.82 -31.59
CA SER A 4 -62.73 33.50 -32.98
C SER A 4 -61.17 33.41 -33.01
N ALA A 5 -60.45 32.47 -33.65
CA ALA A 5 -60.80 31.32 -34.47
C ALA A 5 -59.78 30.15 -34.26
N ALA A 6 -60.07 28.97 -34.83
CA ALA A 6 -59.16 27.81 -34.94
C ALA A 6 -58.17 27.97 -36.15
N ARG A 7 -57.28 27.05 -36.55
CA ARG A 7 -57.15 25.59 -36.37
C ARG A 7 -55.76 25.09 -36.89
N ALA A 8 -55.41 23.84 -36.53
CA ALA A 8 -54.53 22.90 -37.25
C ALA A 8 -52.98 22.96 -37.14
N SER A 9 -52.40 21.78 -36.88
CA SER A 9 -50.98 21.37 -36.95
C SER A 9 -50.50 21.21 -38.42
N PRO A 10 -49.20 21.00 -38.76
CA PRO A 10 -48.47 19.76 -38.41
C PRO A 10 -46.91 19.79 -38.33
N LEU A 11 -46.35 18.58 -38.11
CA LEU A 11 -45.05 18.06 -38.58
C LEU A 11 -43.73 18.28 -37.80
N MET A 12 -42.94 17.20 -37.83
CA MET A 12 -41.66 16.93 -37.19
C MET A 12 -40.53 17.89 -37.58
N MET A 13 -39.65 18.20 -36.61
CA MET A 13 -38.19 18.08 -36.78
C MET A 13 -37.51 17.87 -35.42
N ALA A 14 -36.56 16.94 -35.36
CA ALA A 14 -35.68 16.72 -34.21
C ALA A 14 -34.22 17.06 -34.60
N PRO A 15 -33.48 17.84 -33.80
CA PRO A 15 -32.06 18.07 -34.04
C PRO A 15 -31.16 17.19 -33.15
N LEU A 16 -30.36 16.39 -33.85
CA LEU A 16 -29.08 15.80 -33.47
C LEU A 16 -28.28 16.61 -32.41
N LEU A 17 -28.14 16.08 -31.19
CA LEU A 17 -27.17 16.58 -30.19
C LEU A 17 -26.88 15.55 -29.08
N ASN A 18 -26.48 14.32 -29.45
CA ASN A 18 -26.10 13.29 -28.47
C ASN A 18 -25.09 12.23 -28.95
N VAL A 19 -24.31 12.51 -30.01
CA VAL A 19 -23.40 11.53 -30.66
C VAL A 19 -21.91 11.80 -30.39
N THR A 20 -21.54 12.99 -29.92
CA THR A 20 -20.14 13.38 -29.70
C THR A 20 -19.59 13.04 -28.31
N VAL A 21 -20.43 13.08 -27.26
CA VAL A 21 -19.99 12.82 -25.87
C VAL A 21 -19.72 11.33 -25.63
N THR A 22 -20.51 10.44 -26.24
CA THR A 22 -20.33 8.98 -26.16
C THR A 22 -19.09 8.49 -26.91
N ALA A 23 -18.75 9.12 -28.04
CA ALA A 23 -17.54 8.78 -28.80
C ALA A 23 -16.23 9.11 -28.05
N ALA A 24 -16.19 10.25 -27.34
CA ALA A 24 -15.01 10.63 -26.55
C ALA A 24 -14.78 9.72 -25.33
N ALA A 25 -15.86 9.34 -24.64
CA ALA A 25 -15.79 8.39 -23.51
C ALA A 25 -15.33 6.98 -23.96
N ALA A 26 -15.82 6.51 -25.11
CA ALA A 26 -15.39 5.24 -25.69
C ALA A 26 -13.90 5.27 -26.11
N ALA A 27 -13.43 6.37 -26.71
CA ALA A 27 -12.03 6.53 -27.08
C ALA A 27 -11.08 6.51 -25.87
N PHE A 28 -11.45 7.18 -24.77
CA PHE A 28 -10.64 7.17 -23.54
C PHE A 28 -10.61 5.79 -22.87
N PHE A 29 -11.75 5.07 -22.85
CA PHE A 29 -11.78 3.69 -22.35
C PHE A 29 -10.93 2.74 -23.20
N LEU A 30 -10.96 2.86 -24.54
CA LEU A 30 -10.14 2.05 -25.45
C LEU A 30 -8.63 2.32 -25.29
N VAL A 31 -8.22 3.57 -25.05
CA VAL A 31 -6.80 3.90 -24.81
C VAL A 31 -6.33 3.41 -23.43
N ALA A 32 -7.17 3.53 -22.40
CA ALA A 32 -6.84 3.05 -21.06
C ALA A 32 -6.77 1.51 -20.98
N THR A 33 -7.67 0.79 -21.65
CA THR A 33 -7.60 -0.68 -21.74
C THR A 33 -6.43 -1.15 -22.60
N ALA A 34 -6.13 -0.49 -23.72
CA ALA A 34 -4.94 -0.79 -24.52
C ALA A 34 -3.63 -0.62 -23.72
N ALA A 35 -3.52 0.41 -22.88
CA ALA A 35 -2.37 0.61 -22.00
C ALA A 35 -2.25 -0.46 -20.89
N LEU A 36 -3.37 -0.91 -20.32
CA LEU A 36 -3.41 -2.01 -19.36
C LEU A 36 -3.06 -3.36 -20.00
N ILE A 37 -3.50 -3.61 -21.24
CA ILE A 37 -3.17 -4.81 -22.01
C ILE A 37 -1.67 -4.85 -22.34
N ALA A 38 -1.08 -3.73 -22.78
CA ALA A 38 0.35 -3.65 -23.08
C ALA A 38 1.27 -3.97 -21.88
N LEU A 39 0.81 -3.69 -20.65
CA LEU A 39 1.51 -4.04 -19.41
C LEU A 39 1.26 -5.48 -18.93
N ALA A 40 0.22 -6.15 -19.43
CA ALA A 40 -0.15 -7.52 -19.05
C ALA A 40 0.42 -8.59 -20.00
N THR A 41 0.74 -8.26 -21.25
CA THR A 41 1.14 -9.25 -22.29
C THR A 41 2.60 -9.19 -22.73
N ALA A 42 3.47 -8.48 -22.01
CA ALA A 42 4.87 -8.29 -22.38
C ALA A 42 5.79 -9.50 -22.07
N GLU A 43 5.67 -10.57 -22.85
CA GLU A 43 6.84 -11.45 -23.11
C GLU A 43 7.77 -10.75 -24.13
N SER A 44 9.09 -10.78 -23.89
CA SER A 44 10.05 -9.93 -24.60
C SER A 44 10.27 -10.35 -26.08
N PRO A 45 10.12 -9.44 -27.06
CA PRO A 45 10.56 -9.68 -28.44
C PRO A 45 12.08 -9.49 -28.60
N PRO A 46 12.70 -10.06 -29.64
CA PRO A 46 14.15 -9.98 -29.86
C PRO A 46 14.60 -8.64 -30.48
N ASN A 47 15.86 -8.28 -30.23
CA ASN A 47 16.49 -7.05 -30.74
C ASN A 47 16.46 -6.98 -32.28
N LEU A 48 15.83 -5.94 -32.82
CA LEU A 48 16.06 -5.47 -34.18
C LEU A 48 17.06 -4.31 -34.14
N PHE A 49 18.24 -4.52 -34.72
CA PHE A 49 19.17 -3.44 -35.02
C PHE A 49 18.58 -2.58 -36.14
N ILE A 50 18.49 -1.27 -35.91
CA ILE A 50 18.37 -0.27 -36.97
C ILE A 50 19.66 0.53 -36.96
N ASP A 51 20.47 0.31 -37.99
CA ASP A 51 21.61 1.16 -38.33
C ASP A 51 21.09 2.53 -38.76
N ASN A 52 21.68 3.61 -38.24
CA ASN A 52 21.44 4.94 -38.76
C ASN A 52 22.70 5.77 -38.61
N GLN A 53 23.32 6.02 -39.77
CA GLN A 53 24.64 6.64 -39.86
C GLN A 53 24.59 8.14 -39.55
N SER A 54 25.75 8.62 -39.13
CA SER A 54 26.10 10.01 -38.83
C SER A 54 25.68 11.05 -39.86
N GLU A 55 25.36 12.26 -39.39
CA GLU A 55 25.90 13.50 -39.95
C GLU A 55 25.88 14.64 -38.92
N GLY A 56 26.81 15.62 -39.03
CA GLY A 56 26.82 16.84 -38.19
C GLY A 56 28.06 17.09 -37.33
N ARG A 57 29.18 17.49 -37.94
CA ARG A 57 30.36 18.07 -37.24
C ARG A 57 30.14 19.56 -36.89
N GLN A 58 30.60 19.98 -35.72
CA GLN A 58 31.32 21.26 -35.43
C GLN A 58 31.96 21.10 -34.02
N GLN A 59 33.29 21.19 -33.84
CA GLN A 59 34.10 22.42 -33.59
C GLN A 59 33.52 23.27 -32.43
N PHE A 60 34.23 23.74 -31.40
CA PHE A 60 35.64 23.71 -30.94
C PHE A 60 35.63 23.96 -29.39
N GLN A 61 36.67 23.89 -28.55
CA GLN A 61 38.14 23.69 -28.67
C GLN A 61 38.71 23.00 -27.38
N LYS A 62 40.03 23.00 -27.18
CA LYS A 62 40.71 22.93 -25.87
C LYS A 62 41.44 24.26 -25.59
N LEU A 63 41.62 24.64 -24.33
CA LEU A 63 42.76 25.46 -23.90
C LEU A 63 43.29 24.93 -22.54
N TYR A 64 44.61 24.91 -22.39
CA TYR A 64 45.35 24.55 -21.16
C TYR A 64 45.47 25.80 -20.25
N ASP A 65 45.81 25.76 -18.97
CA ASP A 65 47.16 25.49 -18.44
C ASP A 65 47.16 25.29 -16.91
N CYS A 66 48.07 24.43 -16.43
CA CYS A 66 48.43 24.33 -15.02
C CYS A 66 49.96 24.19 -14.91
N PRO A 67 50.69 25.27 -14.54
CA PRO A 67 52.12 25.19 -14.29
C PRO A 67 52.41 24.83 -12.83
N GLN A 68 53.37 23.92 -12.64
CA GLN A 68 53.98 23.56 -11.34
C GLN A 68 53.16 22.69 -10.36
N CYS A 69 52.85 21.45 -10.78
CA CYS A 69 52.87 20.34 -9.83
C CYS A 69 54.32 19.88 -9.62
N ASN A 70 54.83 19.90 -8.39
CA ASN A 70 56.18 19.42 -8.07
C ASN A 70 56.25 18.98 -6.58
N GLY A 71 56.87 17.82 -6.30
CA GLY A 71 57.30 17.43 -4.94
C GLY A 71 56.47 16.34 -4.23
N ASN A 72 57.10 15.17 -4.07
CA ASN A 72 56.59 13.92 -3.49
C ASN A 72 56.08 13.97 -2.02
N PRO A 73 55.34 12.93 -1.57
CA PRO A 73 54.72 12.86 -0.24
C PRO A 73 55.56 12.08 0.79
N ALA A 74 55.79 12.68 1.96
CA ALA A 74 56.04 12.00 3.23
C ALA A 74 55.73 12.95 4.41
N ASP A 75 55.22 12.39 5.51
CA ASP A 75 55.04 12.98 6.84
C ASP A 75 54.22 14.28 7.00
N ALA A 76 52.93 14.09 7.31
CA ALA A 76 52.17 14.99 8.18
C ALA A 76 51.02 14.24 8.89
N GLN A 77 51.31 13.66 10.06
CA GLN A 77 50.25 13.43 11.06
C GLN A 77 49.96 14.77 11.76
N VAL A 78 48.77 15.33 11.56
CA VAL A 78 48.22 16.40 12.41
C VAL A 78 46.70 16.19 12.54
N GLU A 79 46.25 15.80 13.73
CA GLU A 79 44.86 16.01 14.15
C GLU A 79 44.57 17.51 14.20
N PHE A 80 43.36 17.99 13.88
CA PHE A 80 42.73 19.03 14.71
C PHE A 80 41.21 19.15 14.51
N SER A 81 40.49 19.04 15.64
CA SER A 81 39.22 19.69 16.00
C SER A 81 38.10 19.84 14.95
N TYR A 82 36.98 19.15 15.21
CA TYR A 82 35.67 19.61 14.78
C TYR A 82 35.29 20.91 15.52
N LEU A 83 35.27 22.04 14.81
CA LEU A 83 34.52 23.22 15.23
C LEU A 83 33.07 23.13 14.71
N PRO A 84 32.05 23.53 15.50
CA PRO A 84 30.68 23.56 15.02
C PRO A 84 30.50 24.54 13.86
N ARG A 85 29.77 24.15 12.82
CA ARG A 85 29.34 25.06 11.73
C ARG A 85 28.51 26.19 12.36
N GLN A 86 28.95 27.43 12.21
CA GLN A 86 28.06 28.58 12.43
C GLN A 86 27.06 28.63 11.27
N ASP A 87 25.77 28.46 11.57
CA ASP A 87 24.71 28.70 10.61
C ASP A 87 24.72 30.17 10.17
N LYS A 88 25.04 30.41 8.90
CA LYS A 88 24.88 31.73 8.30
C LYS A 88 23.41 31.89 7.88
N ASP A 89 22.76 32.91 8.43
CA ASP A 89 21.39 33.31 8.11
C ASP A 89 21.35 33.87 6.67
N VAL A 90 20.77 33.12 5.72
CA VAL A 90 20.75 33.48 4.29
C VAL A 90 19.38 34.03 3.90
N ASN A 91 19.39 35.14 3.16
CA ASN A 91 18.19 35.75 2.57
C ASN A 91 17.80 35.02 1.27
N ILE A 92 16.62 34.41 1.25
CA ILE A 92 16.08 33.60 0.15
C ILE A 92 14.96 34.38 -0.52
N ILE A 93 15.10 34.68 -1.81
CA ILE A 93 14.07 35.37 -2.60
C ILE A 93 13.09 34.31 -3.13
N VAL A 94 11.89 34.27 -2.56
CA VAL A 94 10.79 33.42 -2.99
C VAL A 94 9.98 34.16 -4.05
N THR A 95 9.85 33.54 -5.22
CA THR A 95 9.15 34.10 -6.38
C THR A 95 7.87 33.31 -6.63
N TYR A 96 6.71 33.96 -6.62
CA TYR A 96 5.40 33.31 -6.79
C TYR A 96 4.43 34.18 -7.59
N SER A 97 3.51 33.54 -8.33
CA SER A 97 2.46 34.23 -9.08
C SER A 97 1.27 34.57 -8.20
N ASP A 98 0.85 35.83 -8.21
CA ASP A 98 -0.41 36.28 -7.62
C ASP A 98 -1.61 35.65 -8.37
N PRO A 99 -2.44 34.82 -7.72
CA PRO A 99 -3.55 34.11 -8.39
C PRO A 99 -4.62 35.05 -8.97
N SER A 100 -4.72 36.29 -8.47
CA SER A 100 -5.73 37.26 -8.89
C SER A 100 -5.33 38.12 -10.08
N SER A 101 -4.01 38.27 -10.33
CA SER A 101 -3.49 39.17 -11.35
C SER A 101 -2.50 38.52 -12.33
N GLY A 102 -2.07 37.28 -12.07
CA GLY A 102 -1.01 36.60 -12.82
C GLY A 102 0.38 37.21 -12.63
N ALA A 103 0.51 38.30 -11.87
CA ALA A 103 1.76 39.01 -11.67
C ALA A 103 2.72 38.20 -10.80
N ILE A 104 3.96 38.04 -11.27
CA ILE A 104 5.02 37.42 -10.50
C ILE A 104 5.48 38.40 -9.42
N ARG A 105 5.32 38.02 -8.16
CA ARG A 105 5.79 38.76 -6.97
C ARG A 105 6.98 38.04 -6.36
N THR A 106 7.86 38.81 -5.73
CA THR A 106 9.03 38.31 -4.98
C THR A 106 8.96 38.74 -3.52
N ARG A 107 9.30 37.85 -2.59
CA ARG A 107 9.46 38.16 -1.16
C ARG A 107 10.69 37.47 -0.60
N THR A 108 11.48 38.20 0.17
CA THR A 108 12.65 37.64 0.86
C THR A 108 12.24 37.01 2.20
N VAL A 109 12.67 35.77 2.43
CA VAL A 109 12.50 34.99 3.67
C VAL A 109 13.89 34.60 4.18
N LYS A 110 14.07 34.40 5.49
CA LYS A 110 15.37 34.00 6.05
C LYS A 110 15.48 32.49 6.19
N SER A 111 16.67 31.94 6.00
CA SER A 111 16.89 30.48 6.02
C SER A 111 16.51 29.81 7.34
N LYS A 112 16.67 30.50 8.47
CA LYS A 112 16.27 30.00 9.81
C LYS A 112 14.76 29.95 10.03
N ASP A 113 13.98 30.70 9.24
CA ASP A 113 12.52 30.73 9.31
C ASP A 113 11.91 29.58 8.47
N LEU A 114 12.75 28.79 7.78
CA LEU A 114 12.38 27.62 7.00
C LEU A 114 12.68 26.30 7.74
N SER A 115 11.96 25.25 7.38
CA SER A 115 12.15 23.92 7.96
C SER A 115 13.51 23.31 7.60
N ALA A 116 14.16 22.64 8.56
CA ALA A 116 15.37 21.83 8.36
C ALA A 116 15.22 20.69 7.31
N SER A 117 13.99 20.44 6.83
CA SER A 117 13.70 19.56 5.69
C SER A 117 14.22 20.09 4.34
N TRP A 118 14.54 21.39 4.26
CA TRP A 118 15.10 22.01 3.07
C TRP A 118 16.60 21.71 2.97
N VAL A 119 16.94 20.64 2.24
CA VAL A 119 18.34 20.28 1.96
C VAL A 119 18.92 21.24 0.92
N TRP A 120 19.60 22.28 1.40
CA TRP A 120 20.38 23.19 0.56
C TRP A 120 21.64 22.48 0.06
N LYS A 121 21.81 22.42 -1.27
CA LYS A 121 23.11 22.16 -1.89
C LYS A 121 23.70 23.49 -2.35
N ASP A 122 24.75 23.93 -1.67
CA ASP A 122 25.57 25.06 -2.08
C ASP A 122 26.21 24.71 -3.44
N PRO A 123 26.15 25.58 -4.48
CA PRO A 123 26.74 25.27 -5.78
C PRO A 123 28.25 24.92 -5.75
N GLU A 124 28.99 25.30 -4.71
CA GLU A 124 30.40 24.90 -4.56
C GLU A 124 30.60 23.45 -4.07
N ASP A 125 29.61 22.82 -3.42
CA ASP A 125 29.74 21.43 -2.92
C ASP A 125 29.68 20.37 -4.06
N VAL A 126 29.33 20.78 -5.28
CA VAL A 126 29.20 19.91 -6.46
C VAL A 126 30.53 19.26 -6.88
N HIS A 127 31.68 19.82 -6.46
CA HIS A 127 33.00 19.33 -6.84
C HIS A 127 33.60 18.24 -5.94
N ARG A 128 32.99 17.90 -4.80
CA ARG A 128 33.49 16.83 -3.90
C ARG A 128 32.82 15.46 -4.06
N ASP A 129 31.56 15.40 -4.48
CA ASP A 129 30.80 14.13 -4.57
C ASP A 129 31.08 13.29 -5.84
N ARG A 130 31.85 13.80 -6.81
CA ARG A 130 31.98 13.18 -8.14
C ARG A 130 32.79 11.88 -8.22
N THR A 131 33.31 11.36 -7.10
CA THR A 131 34.13 10.14 -7.08
C THR A 131 33.44 8.92 -6.47
N LEU A 132 32.25 9.05 -5.85
CA LEU A 132 31.62 7.95 -5.09
C LEU A 132 30.10 7.73 -5.29
N SER A 133 29.51 8.12 -6.44
CA SER A 133 28.23 7.54 -6.86
C SER A 133 27.98 7.62 -8.38
N LEU A 134 28.31 6.57 -9.13
CA LEU A 134 27.88 6.43 -10.53
C LEU A 134 27.84 4.96 -11.00
N GLN A 135 27.04 4.14 -10.31
CA GLN A 135 26.52 2.89 -10.89
C GLN A 135 25.02 2.76 -10.59
N VAL A 136 24.20 3.04 -11.61
CA VAL A 136 22.77 2.71 -11.63
C VAL A 136 22.64 1.21 -11.92
N PRO A 137 21.90 0.40 -11.13
CA PRO A 137 21.68 -1.01 -11.44
C PRO A 137 20.67 -1.17 -12.59
N GLY A 138 21.18 -1.16 -13.83
CA GLY A 138 20.41 -1.56 -15.01
C GLY A 138 20.43 -3.08 -15.21
N ASN A 139 19.25 -3.67 -15.39
CA ASN A 139 18.99 -4.99 -15.99
C ASN A 139 19.83 -6.20 -15.51
N LEU A 140 19.25 -7.02 -14.63
CA LEU A 140 19.83 -8.30 -14.20
C LEU A 140 18.87 -9.49 -14.36
N PHE A 141 18.49 -9.76 -15.61
CA PHE A 141 17.98 -11.06 -16.06
C PHE A 141 18.41 -11.34 -17.50
N LYS A 142 19.62 -11.88 -17.66
CA LYS A 142 20.08 -12.68 -18.82
C LYS A 142 21.45 -13.27 -18.52
N GLN A 143 21.47 -14.47 -17.92
CA GLN A 143 22.69 -15.27 -17.82
C GLN A 143 22.85 -16.13 -19.07
N GLU A 144 23.07 -15.49 -20.21
CA GLU A 144 23.54 -16.18 -21.42
C GLU A 144 25.04 -16.48 -21.27
N VAL A 145 25.39 -17.75 -21.46
CA VAL A 145 26.78 -18.23 -21.41
C VAL A 145 27.53 -17.65 -22.61
N ARG A 146 28.35 -16.61 -22.39
CA ARG A 146 29.28 -16.12 -23.41
C ARG A 146 30.38 -17.16 -23.66
N LEU A 147 30.26 -17.87 -24.77
CA LEU A 147 31.41 -18.41 -25.48
C LEU A 147 32.26 -17.22 -25.95
N SER A 148 33.55 -17.23 -25.63
CA SER A 148 34.51 -16.31 -26.22
C SER A 148 34.94 -16.85 -27.59
N GLU A 149 34.52 -16.17 -28.65
CA GLU A 149 35.15 -16.31 -29.96
C GLU A 149 36.59 -15.78 -29.89
N SER A 150 37.48 -16.44 -30.61
CA SER A 150 38.81 -15.92 -30.91
C SER A 150 39.18 -16.31 -32.33
N ASP A 151 39.38 -15.28 -33.14
CA ASP A 151 40.11 -15.19 -34.40
C ASP A 151 39.54 -15.93 -35.63
N GLU A 152 38.99 -15.11 -36.53
CA GLU A 152 38.84 -15.44 -37.95
C GLU A 152 40.22 -15.71 -38.58
N LEU A 153 40.32 -16.73 -39.43
CA LEU A 153 41.38 -16.81 -40.43
C LEU A 153 40.80 -17.37 -41.73
N SER A 154 40.84 -16.52 -42.75
CA SER A 154 40.26 -16.71 -44.08
C SER A 154 40.88 -17.90 -44.83
N ILE A 155 40.04 -18.81 -45.34
CA ILE A 155 40.49 -19.95 -46.14
C ILE A 155 40.64 -19.53 -47.61
N VAL A 156 41.88 -19.36 -48.05
CA VAL A 156 42.27 -19.40 -49.47
C VAL A 156 42.54 -20.87 -49.84
N PRO A 157 42.00 -21.41 -50.94
CA PRO A 157 42.10 -22.83 -51.24
C PRO A 157 43.53 -23.24 -51.59
N SER A 158 44.08 -24.21 -50.85
CA SER A 158 45.35 -24.86 -51.17
C SER A 158 45.25 -26.38 -50.98
N ASN A 159 46.06 -27.11 -51.75
CA ASN A 159 45.97 -28.56 -51.95
C ASN A 159 46.13 -29.41 -50.67
N PRO A 160 45.63 -30.66 -50.66
CA PRO A 160 45.57 -31.48 -49.45
C PRO A 160 46.96 -31.88 -48.94
N LEU A 161 47.38 -31.30 -47.81
CA LEU A 161 48.51 -31.80 -47.03
C LEU A 161 48.02 -32.62 -45.83
N VAL A 162 48.59 -33.81 -45.69
CA VAL A 162 48.31 -34.77 -44.61
C VAL A 162 48.67 -34.18 -43.25
N SER A 163 47.70 -34.11 -42.33
CA SER A 163 47.97 -33.75 -40.93
C SER A 163 48.80 -34.84 -40.25
N PRO A 164 49.86 -34.51 -39.47
CA PRO A 164 50.69 -35.52 -38.82
C PRO A 164 49.91 -36.31 -37.76
N PRO A 165 50.29 -37.57 -37.46
CA PRO A 165 49.57 -38.39 -36.49
C PRO A 165 49.57 -37.73 -35.10
N MET A 166 48.37 -37.53 -34.53
CA MET A 166 48.27 -37.03 -33.15
C MET A 166 48.89 -38.02 -32.18
N HIS A 167 49.89 -37.57 -31.42
CA HIS A 167 50.57 -38.37 -30.40
C HIS A 167 49.56 -39.04 -29.44
N PRO A 168 49.62 -40.36 -29.17
CA PRO A 168 48.57 -41.11 -28.46
C PRO A 168 48.12 -40.49 -27.13
N ALA A 169 49.07 -40.01 -26.32
CA ALA A 169 48.79 -39.33 -25.05
C ALA A 169 47.91 -38.08 -25.18
N LYS A 170 47.95 -37.36 -26.32
CA LYS A 170 47.10 -36.19 -26.59
C LYS A 170 45.66 -36.59 -26.96
N LEU A 171 45.49 -37.74 -27.62
CA LEU A 171 44.19 -38.36 -27.90
C LEU A 171 43.54 -38.84 -26.60
N GLN A 172 44.28 -39.58 -25.77
CA GLN A 172 43.80 -40.11 -24.49
C GLN A 172 43.42 -39.00 -23.50
N ARG A 173 44.20 -37.91 -23.42
CA ARG A 173 43.84 -36.71 -22.65
C ARG A 173 42.56 -36.02 -23.15
N ARG A 174 42.21 -36.13 -24.44
CA ARG A 174 40.95 -35.60 -25.00
C ARG A 174 39.77 -36.49 -24.63
N MET A 175 39.92 -37.82 -24.66
CA MET A 175 38.91 -38.77 -24.18
C MET A 175 38.59 -38.55 -22.69
N LEU A 176 39.60 -38.54 -21.82
CA LEU A 176 39.45 -38.29 -20.37
C LEU A 176 38.91 -36.88 -20.01
N ARG A 177 38.85 -35.95 -20.97
CA ARG A 177 38.19 -34.64 -20.82
C ARG A 177 36.74 -34.67 -21.29
N LYS A 178 36.41 -35.49 -22.28
CA LYS A 178 35.04 -35.72 -22.75
C LYS A 178 34.26 -36.51 -21.70
N GLU A 179 34.83 -37.62 -21.23
CA GLU A 179 34.26 -38.50 -20.21
C GLU A 179 33.92 -37.75 -18.90
N ARG A 180 34.82 -36.89 -18.41
CA ARG A 180 34.54 -36.03 -17.24
C ARG A 180 33.47 -34.96 -17.46
N ARG A 181 33.25 -34.52 -18.71
CA ARG A 181 32.12 -33.62 -19.03
C ARG A 181 30.80 -34.39 -19.07
N GLU A 182 30.82 -35.62 -19.60
CA GLU A 182 29.66 -36.51 -19.63
C GLU A 182 29.24 -36.95 -18.22
N GLN A 183 30.20 -37.28 -17.35
CA GLN A 183 29.94 -37.57 -15.94
C GLN A 183 29.30 -36.40 -15.20
N ARG A 184 29.86 -35.17 -15.30
CA ARG A 184 29.25 -33.98 -14.68
C ARG A 184 27.86 -33.66 -15.23
N ALA A 185 27.62 -33.89 -16.52
CA ALA A 185 26.30 -33.70 -17.12
C ALA A 185 25.29 -34.70 -16.55
N ALA A 186 25.67 -35.98 -16.41
CA ALA A 186 24.83 -37.00 -15.79
C ALA A 186 24.52 -36.69 -14.30
N GLU A 187 25.51 -36.21 -13.56
CA GLU A 187 25.41 -35.85 -12.15
C GLU A 187 24.45 -34.66 -11.93
N LEU A 188 24.55 -33.61 -12.76
CA LEU A 188 23.59 -32.48 -12.76
C LEU A 188 22.17 -32.90 -13.15
N ILE A 189 22.02 -33.85 -14.10
CA ILE A 189 20.71 -34.39 -14.48
C ILE A 189 20.10 -35.21 -13.33
N HIS A 190 20.91 -35.95 -12.57
CA HIS A 190 20.46 -36.69 -11.38
C HIS A 190 19.91 -35.75 -10.31
N GLN A 191 20.68 -34.72 -9.94
CA GLN A 191 20.28 -33.73 -8.94
C GLN A 191 18.98 -33.01 -9.32
N ASN A 192 18.83 -32.64 -10.60
CA ASN A 192 17.59 -32.01 -11.08
C ASN A 192 16.37 -32.94 -10.96
N LYS A 193 16.55 -34.25 -11.19
CA LYS A 193 15.50 -35.26 -11.06
C LYS A 193 15.12 -35.55 -9.60
N GLU A 194 16.09 -35.49 -8.68
CA GLU A 194 15.82 -35.56 -7.24
C GLU A 194 15.05 -34.33 -6.75
N VAL A 195 15.40 -33.13 -7.22
CA VAL A 195 14.66 -31.91 -6.91
C VAL A 195 13.23 -31.96 -7.46
N GLU A 196 13.00 -32.43 -8.70
CA GLU A 196 11.64 -32.64 -9.22
C GLU A 196 10.83 -33.62 -8.35
N ASN A 197 11.44 -34.72 -7.89
CA ASN A 197 10.77 -35.70 -7.03
C ASN A 197 10.41 -35.11 -5.65
N LEU A 198 11.34 -34.38 -5.01
CA LEU A 198 11.10 -33.74 -3.71
C LEU A 198 10.01 -32.67 -3.78
N MET A 199 10.02 -31.85 -4.84
CA MET A 199 8.93 -30.90 -5.11
C MET A 199 7.58 -31.62 -5.31
N GLN A 200 7.58 -32.79 -5.94
CA GLN A 200 6.39 -33.59 -6.17
C GLN A 200 5.84 -34.23 -4.89
N GLU A 201 6.71 -34.69 -3.98
CA GLU A 201 6.29 -35.23 -2.67
C GLU A 201 5.66 -34.13 -1.80
N ALA A 202 6.30 -32.96 -1.70
CA ALA A 202 5.74 -31.79 -1.02
C ALA A 202 4.38 -31.35 -1.61
N ALA A 203 4.21 -31.45 -2.93
CA ALA A 203 2.94 -31.15 -3.60
C ALA A 203 1.82 -32.17 -3.28
N ILE A 204 2.17 -33.45 -3.11
CA ILE A 204 1.21 -34.50 -2.70
C ILE A 204 0.78 -34.30 -1.26
N GLU A 205 1.70 -33.87 -0.39
CA GLU A 205 1.43 -33.59 1.02
C GLU A 205 0.55 -32.34 1.19
N GLN A 206 0.91 -31.21 0.56
CA GLN A 206 0.07 -29.99 0.55
C GLN A 206 -1.32 -30.22 -0.05
N ALA A 207 -1.46 -31.07 -1.06
CA ALA A 207 -2.76 -31.42 -1.64
C ALA A 207 -3.64 -32.27 -0.71
N ARG A 208 -3.06 -32.99 0.27
CA ARG A 208 -3.79 -33.74 1.29
C ARG A 208 -4.27 -32.86 2.44
N GLU A 209 -3.52 -31.81 2.77
CA GLU A 209 -3.88 -30.82 3.81
C GLU A 209 -4.83 -29.71 3.31
N LEU A 210 -5.26 -29.77 2.05
CA LEU A 210 -6.01 -28.70 1.40
C LEU A 210 -7.47 -28.64 1.88
N ASP A 211 -7.73 -27.89 2.97
CA ASP A 211 -9.08 -27.52 3.37
C ASP A 211 -9.81 -26.74 2.25
N THR A 212 -10.81 -27.39 1.65
CA THR A 212 -11.60 -26.81 0.57
C THR A 212 -12.74 -25.90 1.03
N THR A 213 -13.03 -25.85 2.34
CA THR A 213 -14.21 -25.17 2.90
C THR A 213 -14.03 -23.64 2.95
N THR A 214 -12.86 -23.15 3.38
CA THR A 214 -12.60 -21.71 3.55
C THR A 214 -12.26 -20.95 2.27
N LYS A 215 -11.72 -21.63 1.23
CA LYS A 215 -11.54 -21.07 -0.12
C LYS A 215 -12.82 -21.05 -0.99
N GLY A 216 -13.96 -21.54 -0.47
CA GLY A 216 -15.13 -21.95 -1.27
C GLY A 216 -16.02 -20.86 -1.90
N ARG A 217 -15.74 -19.55 -1.75
CA ARG A 217 -16.70 -18.47 -2.11
C ARG A 217 -16.49 -17.74 -3.44
N TYR A 218 -15.42 -18.02 -4.20
CA TYR A 218 -15.00 -17.16 -5.33
C TYR A 218 -14.53 -17.91 -6.59
N SER A 219 -15.09 -19.08 -6.88
CA SER A 219 -14.80 -19.81 -8.12
C SER A 219 -16.09 -20.10 -8.90
N ILE A 220 -16.29 -19.34 -9.98
CA ILE A 220 -17.45 -19.46 -10.88
C ILE A 220 -17.52 -20.79 -11.64
N TRP A 221 -16.47 -21.63 -11.54
CA TRP A 221 -16.32 -22.89 -12.28
C TRP A 221 -16.59 -24.15 -11.43
N ARG A 222 -17.00 -24.01 -10.15
CA ARG A 222 -17.40 -25.17 -9.33
C ARG A 222 -18.78 -25.69 -9.70
N LYS A 223 -18.99 -26.99 -9.47
CA LYS A 223 -20.28 -27.70 -9.61
C LYS A 223 -21.40 -27.18 -8.67
N GLU A 224 -21.01 -26.44 -7.63
CA GLU A 224 -21.87 -25.78 -6.63
C GLU A 224 -22.33 -24.38 -7.07
N TYR A 225 -21.73 -23.81 -8.11
CA TYR A 225 -22.05 -22.49 -8.64
C TYR A 225 -22.88 -22.65 -9.92
N GLU A 226 -24.21 -22.63 -9.79
CA GLU A 226 -25.11 -22.59 -10.94
C GLU A 226 -25.09 -21.17 -11.54
N ASN A 227 -24.34 -21.00 -12.63
CA ASN A 227 -24.48 -19.82 -13.47
C ASN A 227 -25.93 -19.77 -14.00
N PRO A 228 -26.67 -18.64 -13.88
CA PRO A 228 -28.01 -18.52 -14.45
C PRO A 228 -28.05 -18.73 -15.97
N ASN A 229 -26.91 -18.61 -16.66
CA ASN A 229 -26.73 -18.91 -18.08
C ASN A 229 -25.92 -20.20 -18.28
N SER A 230 -26.14 -20.91 -19.40
CA SER A 230 -25.30 -22.04 -19.80
C SER A 230 -23.83 -21.63 -19.94
N ASP A 231 -22.91 -22.46 -19.44
CA ASP A 231 -21.46 -22.26 -19.48
C ASP A 231 -20.70 -23.52 -19.94
N SER A 232 -21.42 -24.46 -20.53
CA SER A 232 -20.95 -25.79 -20.94
C SER A 232 -19.86 -25.76 -22.01
N THR A 233 -19.95 -24.83 -22.95
CA THR A 233 -19.00 -24.65 -24.05
C THR A 233 -17.76 -23.92 -23.56
N VAL A 234 -17.92 -22.90 -22.70
CA VAL A 234 -16.78 -22.20 -22.07
C VAL A 234 -15.96 -23.17 -21.21
N LYS A 235 -16.62 -23.98 -20.37
CA LYS A 235 -15.98 -25.05 -19.57
C LYS A 235 -15.21 -26.04 -20.45
N LEU A 236 -15.84 -26.56 -21.50
CA LEU A 236 -15.21 -27.48 -22.45
C LEU A 236 -13.95 -26.88 -23.08
N MET A 237 -13.99 -25.62 -23.53
CA MET A 237 -12.85 -24.97 -24.16
C MET A 237 -11.70 -24.72 -23.16
N HIS A 238 -12.00 -24.39 -21.90
CA HIS A 238 -11.00 -24.30 -20.84
C HIS A 238 -10.33 -25.64 -20.53
N ASP A 239 -11.12 -26.72 -20.37
CA ASP A 239 -10.60 -28.07 -20.14
C ASP A 239 -9.70 -28.53 -21.31
N GLN A 240 -10.11 -28.25 -22.54
CA GLN A 240 -9.31 -28.48 -23.73
C GLN A 240 -7.97 -27.72 -23.71
N ILE A 241 -7.95 -26.44 -23.31
CA ILE A 241 -6.71 -25.65 -23.18
C ILE A 241 -5.78 -26.24 -22.10
N ILE A 242 -6.33 -26.66 -20.96
CA ILE A 242 -5.57 -27.31 -19.87
C ILE A 242 -4.92 -28.60 -20.38
N MET A 243 -5.71 -29.47 -21.02
CA MET A 243 -5.21 -30.71 -21.62
C MET A 243 -4.19 -30.46 -22.73
N ALA A 244 -4.38 -29.41 -23.56
CA ALA A 244 -3.44 -29.05 -24.60
C ALA A 244 -2.07 -28.64 -24.05
N ARG A 245 -2.04 -27.85 -22.96
CA ARG A 245 -0.80 -27.47 -22.25
C ARG A 245 -0.11 -28.68 -21.60
N ALA A 246 -0.88 -29.63 -21.04
CA ALA A 246 -0.35 -30.87 -20.50
C ALA A 246 0.30 -31.73 -21.61
N TYR A 247 -0.42 -32.01 -22.70
CA TYR A 247 0.12 -32.76 -23.84
C TYR A 247 1.27 -32.06 -24.54
N ALA A 248 1.25 -30.73 -24.69
CA ALA A 248 2.36 -29.98 -25.26
C ALA A 248 3.65 -30.20 -24.46
N THR A 249 3.56 -30.20 -23.12
CA THR A 249 4.75 -30.48 -22.28
C THR A 249 5.29 -31.89 -22.53
N ILE A 250 4.40 -32.89 -22.69
CA ILE A 250 4.80 -34.28 -22.99
C ILE A 250 5.40 -34.39 -24.41
N ALA A 251 4.81 -33.73 -25.40
CA ALA A 251 5.32 -33.66 -26.77
C ALA A 251 6.73 -33.06 -26.81
N LYS A 252 6.95 -31.95 -26.10
CA LYS A 252 8.26 -31.31 -25.96
C LYS A 252 9.29 -32.24 -25.32
N ALA A 253 8.91 -32.97 -24.26
CA ALA A 253 9.79 -33.94 -23.60
C ALA A 253 10.11 -35.17 -24.49
N ARG A 254 9.27 -35.48 -25.49
CA ARG A 254 9.48 -36.55 -26.49
C ARG A 254 10.08 -36.05 -27.81
N ASN A 255 10.51 -34.79 -27.90
CA ASN A 255 11.02 -34.13 -29.13
C ASN A 255 10.02 -34.10 -30.31
N GLU A 256 8.71 -34.20 -30.04
CA GLU A 256 7.64 -34.15 -31.05
C GLU A 256 7.22 -32.69 -31.31
N THR A 257 8.09 -31.94 -31.99
CA THR A 257 7.99 -30.49 -32.22
C THR A 257 6.72 -30.06 -32.94
N PHE A 258 6.37 -30.72 -34.06
CA PHE A 258 5.17 -30.39 -34.83
C PHE A 258 3.88 -30.43 -34.00
N LEU A 259 3.74 -31.44 -33.14
CA LEU A 259 2.56 -31.61 -32.30
C LEU A 259 2.59 -30.68 -31.08
N TYR A 260 3.77 -30.39 -30.53
CA TYR A 260 3.95 -29.32 -29.54
C TYR A 260 3.49 -27.96 -30.09
N ASP A 261 3.98 -27.56 -31.26
CA ASP A 261 3.65 -26.27 -31.87
C ASP A 261 2.17 -26.18 -32.23
N ALA A 262 1.58 -27.25 -32.75
CA ALA A 262 0.14 -27.33 -33.03
C ALA A 262 -0.71 -27.15 -31.76
N LEU A 263 -0.37 -27.86 -30.67
CA LEU A 263 -1.07 -27.76 -29.38
C LEU A 263 -0.95 -26.36 -28.76
N VAL A 264 0.26 -25.77 -28.77
CA VAL A 264 0.50 -24.43 -28.22
C VAL A 264 -0.22 -23.37 -29.06
N LYS A 265 -0.17 -23.46 -30.39
CA LYS A 265 -0.87 -22.54 -31.30
C LYS A 265 -2.38 -22.58 -31.07
N ARG A 266 -3.00 -23.77 -31.09
CA ARG A 266 -4.44 -23.91 -30.86
C ARG A 266 -4.85 -23.48 -29.45
N ALA A 267 -4.01 -23.70 -28.43
CA ALA A 267 -4.29 -23.25 -27.07
C ALA A 267 -4.30 -21.71 -26.97
N ARG A 268 -3.44 -21.01 -27.72
CA ARG A 268 -3.46 -19.54 -27.84
C ARG A 268 -4.68 -19.05 -28.62
N GLU A 269 -5.00 -19.67 -29.75
CA GLU A 269 -6.19 -19.33 -30.55
C GLU A 269 -7.49 -19.48 -29.74
N ASN A 270 -7.71 -20.63 -29.07
CA ASN A 270 -8.89 -20.82 -28.24
C ASN A 270 -8.93 -19.85 -27.05
N GLN A 271 -7.79 -19.50 -26.44
CA GLN A 271 -7.74 -18.52 -25.35
C GLN A 271 -8.21 -17.13 -25.81
N LEU A 272 -7.85 -16.71 -27.03
CA LEU A 272 -8.30 -15.45 -27.64
C LEU A 272 -9.79 -15.48 -28.00
N VAL A 273 -10.30 -16.64 -28.44
CA VAL A 273 -11.72 -16.82 -28.82
C VAL A 273 -12.66 -16.88 -27.60
N ILE A 274 -12.18 -17.37 -26.45
CA ILE A 274 -12.88 -17.24 -25.16
C ILE A 274 -12.82 -15.79 -24.66
N GLY A 275 -11.65 -15.15 -24.71
CA GLY A 275 -11.46 -13.80 -24.20
C GLY A 275 -11.78 -13.70 -22.71
N GLU A 276 -12.75 -12.85 -22.37
CA GLU A 276 -13.27 -12.65 -21.01
C GLU A 276 -14.64 -13.33 -20.77
N ALA A 277 -15.12 -14.16 -21.70
CA ALA A 277 -16.44 -14.79 -21.61
C ALA A 277 -16.58 -15.70 -20.38
N THR A 278 -17.67 -15.52 -19.63
CA THR A 278 -18.05 -16.30 -18.45
C THR A 278 -19.28 -17.19 -18.68
N SER A 279 -20.01 -16.99 -19.78
CA SER A 279 -21.12 -17.84 -20.21
C SER A 279 -21.06 -18.14 -21.71
N ASP A 280 -21.77 -19.19 -22.15
CA ASP A 280 -21.83 -19.63 -23.56
C ASP A 280 -22.42 -18.53 -24.47
N ALA A 281 -23.21 -17.60 -23.93
CA ALA A 281 -23.80 -16.48 -24.65
C ALA A 281 -22.82 -15.33 -24.93
N GLU A 282 -21.72 -15.25 -24.18
CA GLU A 282 -20.64 -14.25 -24.36
C GLU A 282 -19.56 -14.71 -25.36
N LEU A 283 -19.60 -15.98 -25.79
CA LEU A 283 -18.63 -16.55 -26.71
C LEU A 283 -18.75 -15.95 -28.12
N GLN A 284 -17.60 -15.80 -28.78
CA GLN A 284 -17.55 -15.47 -30.21
C GLN A 284 -18.24 -16.56 -31.05
N PRO A 285 -18.92 -16.22 -32.17
CA PRO A 285 -19.59 -17.21 -33.03
C PRO A 285 -18.68 -18.34 -33.55
N SER A 286 -17.35 -18.11 -33.62
CA SER A 286 -16.35 -19.09 -34.00
C SER A 286 -15.97 -20.09 -32.89
N ALA A 287 -16.39 -19.88 -31.64
CA ALA A 287 -15.97 -20.66 -30.48
C ALA A 287 -16.21 -22.16 -30.61
N LEU A 288 -17.41 -22.56 -31.05
CA LEU A 288 -17.75 -23.98 -31.24
C LEU A 288 -16.86 -24.65 -32.31
N GLU A 289 -16.49 -23.91 -33.35
CA GLU A 289 -15.62 -24.42 -34.41
C GLU A 289 -14.15 -24.52 -33.94
N SER A 290 -13.67 -23.51 -33.21
CA SER A 290 -12.36 -23.53 -32.56
C SER A 290 -12.24 -24.67 -31.53
N ALA A 291 -13.31 -24.96 -30.78
CA ALA A 291 -13.40 -26.09 -29.85
C ALA A 291 -13.29 -27.46 -30.56
N LYS A 292 -13.93 -27.63 -31.73
CA LYS A 292 -13.79 -28.85 -32.55
C LYS A 292 -12.36 -29.02 -33.06
N GLN A 293 -11.77 -27.96 -33.63
CA GLN A 293 -10.41 -27.98 -34.17
C GLN A 293 -9.36 -28.32 -33.11
N MET A 294 -9.52 -27.80 -31.90
CA MET A 294 -8.74 -28.20 -30.74
C MET A 294 -8.99 -29.67 -30.35
N GLY A 295 -10.25 -30.11 -30.32
CA GLY A 295 -10.63 -31.50 -30.05
C GLY A 295 -9.93 -32.52 -30.97
N HIS A 296 -9.81 -32.24 -32.27
CA HIS A 296 -9.10 -33.10 -33.22
C HIS A 296 -7.60 -33.24 -32.92
N ILE A 297 -6.94 -32.13 -32.55
CA ILE A 297 -5.50 -32.15 -32.22
C ILE A 297 -5.27 -32.79 -30.84
N LEU A 298 -6.19 -32.61 -29.88
CA LEU A 298 -6.18 -33.31 -28.59
C LEU A 298 -6.39 -34.82 -28.74
N ALA A 299 -7.26 -35.28 -29.64
CA ALA A 299 -7.40 -36.70 -29.96
C ALA A 299 -6.08 -37.28 -30.50
N THR A 300 -5.48 -36.60 -31.48
CA THR A 300 -4.17 -36.97 -32.04
C THR A 300 -3.06 -37.03 -30.98
N ALA A 301 -3.07 -36.09 -30.03
CA ALA A 301 -2.11 -36.07 -28.92
C ALA A 301 -2.38 -37.17 -27.88
N LYS A 302 -3.65 -37.46 -27.58
CA LYS A 302 -4.06 -38.58 -26.71
C LYS A 302 -3.57 -39.90 -27.28
N ASP A 303 -3.82 -40.19 -28.56
CA ASP A 303 -3.46 -41.47 -29.16
C ASP A 303 -1.94 -41.73 -29.18
N LYS A 304 -1.11 -40.67 -29.24
CA LYS A 304 0.35 -40.77 -29.15
C LYS A 304 0.92 -40.75 -27.72
N PHE A 305 0.30 -40.01 -26.80
CA PHE A 305 0.92 -39.62 -25.52
C PHE A 305 0.12 -39.97 -24.27
N TYR A 306 -1.05 -40.62 -24.39
CA TYR A 306 -1.88 -40.93 -23.23
C TYR A 306 -1.22 -41.96 -22.31
N ASP A 307 -0.77 -41.46 -21.17
CA ASP A 307 -0.43 -42.23 -19.97
C ASP A 307 -1.10 -41.53 -18.79
N CYS A 308 -1.99 -42.25 -18.11
CA CYS A 308 -2.75 -41.74 -16.98
C CYS A 308 -1.85 -41.22 -15.85
N ILE A 309 -0.72 -41.88 -15.58
CA ILE A 309 0.22 -41.50 -14.52
C ILE A 309 0.98 -40.23 -14.93
N ALA A 310 1.52 -40.19 -16.15
CA ALA A 310 2.22 -39.00 -16.66
C ALA A 310 1.32 -37.76 -16.75
N ILE A 311 0.07 -37.92 -17.23
CA ILE A 311 -0.90 -36.82 -17.33
C ILE A 311 -1.32 -36.37 -15.92
N ALA A 312 -1.68 -37.29 -15.01
CA ALA A 312 -2.05 -36.93 -13.65
C ALA A 312 -0.91 -36.20 -12.92
N ARG A 313 0.34 -36.66 -13.09
CA ARG A 313 1.53 -35.98 -12.58
C ARG A 313 1.67 -34.57 -13.17
N LYS A 314 1.49 -34.41 -14.49
CA LYS A 314 1.62 -33.10 -15.13
C LYS A 314 0.52 -32.12 -14.71
N LEU A 315 -0.72 -32.59 -14.55
CA LEU A 315 -1.84 -31.78 -14.07
C LEU A 315 -1.62 -31.33 -12.61
N ARG A 316 -1.12 -32.20 -11.72
CA ARG A 316 -0.74 -31.80 -10.35
C ARG A 316 0.34 -30.71 -10.34
N ALA A 317 1.40 -30.85 -11.13
CA ALA A 317 2.45 -29.84 -11.23
C ALA A 317 1.93 -28.50 -11.81
N MET A 318 0.97 -28.54 -12.75
CA MET A 318 0.30 -27.34 -13.25
C MET A 318 -0.59 -26.68 -12.20
N LEU A 319 -1.30 -27.47 -11.38
CA LEU A 319 -2.11 -26.96 -10.27
C LEU A 319 -1.24 -26.23 -9.25
N GLN A 320 -0.18 -26.88 -8.74
CA GLN A 320 0.76 -26.29 -7.79
C GLN A 320 1.36 -24.99 -8.32
N SER A 321 1.89 -24.98 -9.55
CA SER A 321 2.45 -23.78 -10.18
C SER A 321 1.42 -22.64 -10.31
N THR A 322 0.15 -22.98 -10.54
CA THR A 322 -0.95 -22.00 -10.58
C THR A 322 -1.30 -21.49 -9.19
N GLU A 323 -1.28 -22.33 -8.15
CA GLU A 323 -1.49 -21.93 -6.76
C GLU A 323 -0.35 -21.05 -6.21
N GLU A 324 0.90 -21.38 -6.53
CA GLU A 324 2.08 -20.57 -6.21
C GLU A 324 2.01 -19.20 -6.89
N SER A 325 1.68 -19.16 -8.19
CA SER A 325 1.47 -17.91 -8.94
C SER A 325 0.31 -17.09 -8.35
N LEU A 326 -0.82 -17.72 -8.02
CA LEU A 326 -1.96 -17.07 -7.36
C LEU A 326 -1.57 -16.52 -5.98
N SER A 327 -0.77 -17.25 -5.19
CA SER A 327 -0.22 -16.81 -3.91
C SER A 327 0.70 -15.60 -4.09
N ALA A 328 1.58 -15.61 -5.09
CA ALA A 328 2.45 -14.49 -5.43
C ALA A 328 1.66 -13.25 -5.87
N GLN A 329 0.64 -13.40 -6.72
CA GLN A 329 -0.22 -12.29 -7.13
C GLN A 329 -1.08 -11.76 -5.96
N LYS A 330 -1.59 -12.63 -5.08
CA LYS A 330 -2.28 -12.20 -3.85
C LYS A 330 -1.36 -11.41 -2.93
N LYS A 331 -0.10 -11.84 -2.74
CA LYS A 331 0.92 -11.08 -1.98
C LYS A 331 1.22 -9.73 -2.63
N LYS A 332 1.40 -9.68 -3.95
CA LYS A 332 1.64 -8.44 -4.71
C LYS A 332 0.44 -7.48 -4.62
N SER A 333 -0.78 -7.98 -4.79
CA SER A 333 -2.02 -7.21 -4.67
C SER A 333 -2.19 -6.64 -3.26
N ALA A 334 -2.00 -7.47 -2.22
CA ALA A 334 -2.08 -7.03 -0.82
C ALA A 334 -1.04 -5.94 -0.50
N PHE A 335 0.18 -6.04 -1.04
CA PHE A 335 1.21 -5.02 -0.92
C PHE A 335 0.82 -3.71 -1.64
N LEU A 336 0.31 -3.79 -2.87
CA LEU A 336 -0.12 -2.60 -3.62
C LEU A 336 -1.30 -1.89 -2.95
N ILE A 337 -2.28 -2.63 -2.43
CA ILE A 337 -3.39 -2.07 -1.63
C ILE A 337 -2.86 -1.36 -0.37
N GLN A 338 -1.88 -1.94 0.32
CA GLN A 338 -1.25 -1.32 1.49
C GLN A 338 -0.41 -0.10 1.14
N LEU A 339 0.23 -0.06 -0.04
CA LEU A 339 0.96 1.11 -0.53
C LEU A 339 -0.02 2.23 -0.86
N ALA A 340 -1.06 1.94 -1.64
CA ALA A 340 -2.10 2.90 -2.01
C ALA A 340 -2.90 3.44 -0.81
N ALA A 341 -3.09 2.63 0.24
CA ALA A 341 -3.70 3.07 1.49
C ALA A 341 -2.77 3.94 2.37
N LYS A 342 -1.46 3.98 2.08
CA LYS A 342 -0.46 4.83 2.75
C LYS A 342 -0.11 6.09 1.95
N THR A 343 -0.22 6.06 0.63
CA THR A 343 -0.04 7.24 -0.21
C THR A 343 -1.18 8.23 0.03
N VAL A 344 -0.85 9.45 0.40
CA VAL A 344 -1.80 10.56 0.51
C VAL A 344 -2.16 11.02 -0.93
N PRO A 345 -3.44 10.98 -1.34
CA PRO A 345 -3.85 11.47 -2.65
C PRO A 345 -3.48 12.95 -2.86
N LYS A 346 -3.19 13.36 -4.10
CA LYS A 346 -2.83 14.74 -4.44
C LYS A 346 -3.77 15.81 -3.82
N PRO A 347 -5.11 15.65 -3.83
CA PRO A 347 -6.01 16.63 -3.21
C PRO A 347 -5.78 16.80 -1.70
N LEU A 348 -5.43 15.72 -0.99
CA LEU A 348 -5.13 15.77 0.45
C LEU A 348 -3.75 16.33 0.76
N HIS A 349 -2.78 16.26 -0.17
CA HIS A 349 -1.50 16.97 -0.03
C HIS A 349 -1.63 18.48 -0.30
N CYS A 350 -2.51 18.88 -1.22
CA CYS A 350 -2.74 20.28 -1.57
C CYS A 350 -3.33 21.10 -0.40
N ILE A 351 -4.26 20.52 0.36
CA ILE A 351 -5.01 21.24 1.40
C ILE A 351 -4.11 21.75 2.55
N PRO A 352 -3.26 20.93 3.21
CA PRO A 352 -2.37 21.42 4.25
C PRO A 352 -1.36 22.46 3.75
N LEU A 353 -0.86 22.30 2.51
CA LEU A 353 0.07 23.26 1.92
C LEU A 353 -0.58 24.64 1.72
N LEU A 354 -1.78 24.68 1.14
CA LEU A 354 -2.51 25.91 0.88
C LEU A 354 -2.96 26.61 2.18
N LEU A 355 -3.48 25.84 3.16
CA LEU A 355 -3.86 26.36 4.47
C LEU A 355 -2.65 26.90 5.25
N THR A 356 -1.52 26.19 5.25
CA THR A 356 -0.28 26.64 5.91
C THR A 356 0.25 27.91 5.25
N THR A 357 0.19 27.97 3.92
CA THR A 357 0.54 29.16 3.14
C THR A 357 -0.30 30.35 3.59
N ASP A 358 -1.63 30.25 3.54
CA ASP A 358 -2.51 31.37 3.93
C ASP A 358 -2.37 31.76 5.41
N TYR A 359 -2.11 30.80 6.31
CA TYR A 359 -1.89 31.05 7.74
C TYR A 359 -0.76 32.06 7.97
N PHE A 360 0.39 31.82 7.34
CA PHE A 360 1.56 32.69 7.43
C PHE A 360 1.44 33.95 6.56
N PHE A 361 0.84 33.86 5.37
CA PHE A 361 0.68 35.03 4.49
C PHE A 361 -0.27 36.09 5.07
N HIS A 362 -1.28 35.69 5.83
CA HIS A 362 -2.26 36.59 6.46
C HIS A 362 -2.01 36.81 7.96
N ASN A 363 -0.84 36.43 8.49
CA ASN A 363 -0.42 36.63 9.89
C ASN A 363 -1.40 36.06 10.95
N TYR A 364 -1.94 34.85 10.72
CA TYR A 364 -2.85 34.18 11.66
C TYR A 364 -2.14 33.58 12.91
N GLU A 365 -0.83 33.74 13.02
CA GLU A 365 0.01 33.29 14.15
C GLU A 365 -0.55 33.78 15.50
N GLY A 366 -0.85 35.07 15.61
CA GLY A 366 -1.42 35.68 16.82
C GLY A 366 -2.94 35.53 16.98
N LYS A 367 -3.63 34.83 16.07
CA LYS A 367 -5.09 34.66 16.15
C LYS A 367 -5.45 33.50 17.07
N GLU A 368 -6.16 33.81 18.14
CA GLU A 368 -6.59 32.86 19.15
C GLU A 368 -8.01 32.34 18.89
N PHE A 369 -8.31 31.14 19.40
CA PHE A 369 -9.66 30.60 19.43
C PHE A 369 -10.47 31.25 20.57
N PRO A 370 -11.80 31.47 20.39
CA PRO A 370 -12.68 31.99 21.43
C PRO A 370 -12.94 30.94 22.53
N ASN A 371 -13.57 31.38 23.62
CA ASN A 371 -14.04 30.55 24.74
C ASN A 371 -12.95 29.74 25.47
N LYS A 372 -11.75 30.30 25.65
CA LYS A 372 -10.63 29.64 26.31
C LYS A 372 -10.95 29.17 27.74
N GLU A 373 -11.84 29.87 28.43
CA GLU A 373 -12.31 29.53 29.78
C GLU A 373 -13.01 28.16 29.85
N LYS A 374 -13.55 27.67 28.73
CA LYS A 374 -14.20 26.35 28.63
C LYS A 374 -13.24 25.18 28.48
N LEU A 375 -11.95 25.43 28.18
CA LEU A 375 -11.00 24.37 27.84
C LEU A 375 -10.66 23.45 29.02
N GLU A 376 -10.88 23.90 30.25
CA GLU A 376 -10.54 23.15 31.48
C GLU A 376 -11.76 22.93 32.40
N ASP A 377 -12.98 23.25 31.97
CA ASP A 377 -14.20 23.17 32.77
C ASP A 377 -14.77 21.74 32.78
N PRO A 378 -14.60 20.95 33.86
CA PRO A 378 -15.00 19.54 33.89
C PRO A 378 -16.51 19.31 33.84
N SER A 379 -17.34 20.37 33.83
CA SER A 379 -18.79 20.28 33.62
C SER A 379 -19.21 20.17 32.14
N LEU A 380 -18.27 20.34 31.21
CA LEU A 380 -18.50 20.31 29.76
C LEU A 380 -18.15 18.95 29.11
N TYR A 381 -18.52 18.80 27.83
CA TYR A 381 -18.28 17.58 27.06
C TYR A 381 -16.97 17.70 26.27
N HIS A 382 -15.88 17.15 26.83
CA HIS A 382 -14.54 17.21 26.25
C HIS A 382 -14.21 16.04 25.31
N TYR A 383 -13.76 16.36 24.11
CA TYR A 383 -13.37 15.40 23.07
C TYR A 383 -11.88 15.53 22.78
N ALA A 384 -11.15 14.41 22.76
CA ALA A 384 -9.76 14.35 22.32
C ALA A 384 -9.67 13.73 20.92
N ILE A 385 -9.06 14.45 19.98
CA ILE A 385 -8.81 13.99 18.61
C ILE A 385 -7.32 14.18 18.29
N PHE A 386 -6.60 13.11 17.97
CA PHE A 386 -5.17 13.17 17.66
C PHE A 386 -4.94 12.79 16.18
N SER A 387 -4.59 13.76 15.34
CA SER A 387 -4.58 13.56 13.87
C SER A 387 -3.62 14.48 13.10
N ASP A 388 -3.08 13.92 12.02
CA ASP A 388 -2.32 14.60 10.97
C ASP A 388 -3.21 15.02 9.77
N ASN A 389 -4.51 14.70 9.80
CA ASN A 389 -5.42 14.87 8.66
C ASN A 389 -6.52 15.90 8.95
N VAL A 390 -6.33 17.11 8.41
CA VAL A 390 -7.25 18.25 8.55
C VAL A 390 -8.67 17.92 8.10
N VAL A 391 -8.83 17.27 6.94
CA VAL A 391 -10.17 16.99 6.37
C VAL A 391 -10.90 15.92 7.21
N ALA A 392 -10.20 14.86 7.61
CA ALA A 392 -10.77 13.81 8.44
C ALA A 392 -11.19 14.36 9.82
N THR A 393 -10.30 15.12 10.48
CA THR A 393 -10.59 15.83 11.74
C THR A 393 -11.81 16.75 11.60
N SER A 394 -11.93 17.49 10.48
CA SER A 394 -13.07 18.36 10.24
C SER A 394 -14.40 17.60 10.14
N VAL A 395 -14.39 16.40 9.56
CA VAL A 395 -15.58 15.54 9.47
C VAL A 395 -15.97 15.01 10.85
N VAL A 396 -15.01 14.62 11.68
CA VAL A 396 -15.28 14.20 13.08
C VAL A 396 -15.94 15.33 13.86
N VAL A 397 -15.33 16.53 13.87
CA VAL A 397 -15.89 17.69 14.59
C VAL A 397 -17.27 18.08 14.04
N ARG A 398 -17.41 18.23 12.71
CA ARG A 398 -18.68 18.65 12.10
C ARG A 398 -19.80 17.61 12.29
N SER A 399 -19.51 16.32 12.12
CA SER A 399 -20.50 15.27 12.36
C SER A 399 -20.90 15.18 13.84
N THR A 400 -19.98 15.41 14.78
CA THR A 400 -20.32 15.48 16.21
C THR A 400 -21.23 16.68 16.50
N VAL A 401 -20.87 17.88 16.00
CA VAL A 401 -21.62 19.13 16.24
C VAL A 401 -23.01 19.11 15.60
N VAL A 402 -23.17 18.55 14.41
CA VAL A 402 -24.47 18.48 13.70
C VAL A 402 -25.50 17.62 14.44
N HIS A 403 -25.07 16.62 15.23
CA HIS A 403 -25.97 15.78 16.02
C HIS A 403 -25.98 16.12 17.52
N ALA A 404 -25.22 17.12 17.95
CA ALA A 404 -25.22 17.59 19.34
C ALA A 404 -26.51 18.36 19.66
N LYS A 405 -27.11 18.08 20.82
CA LYS A 405 -28.31 18.81 21.28
C LYS A 405 -28.01 20.19 21.83
N GLU A 406 -26.84 20.35 22.44
CA GLU A 406 -26.39 21.57 23.12
C GLU A 406 -24.95 21.92 22.68
N PRO A 407 -24.71 22.25 21.38
CA PRO A 407 -23.36 22.36 20.80
C PRO A 407 -22.40 23.26 21.58
N GLU A 408 -22.92 24.29 22.25
CA GLU A 408 -22.16 25.23 23.09
C GLU A 408 -21.49 24.62 24.33
N LYS A 409 -21.85 23.38 24.70
CA LYS A 409 -21.22 22.59 25.77
C LYS A 409 -20.13 21.63 25.28
N HIS A 410 -19.90 21.54 23.97
CA HIS A 410 -18.90 20.64 23.40
C HIS A 410 -17.55 21.36 23.23
N VAL A 411 -16.48 20.70 23.67
CA VAL A 411 -15.11 21.20 23.64
C VAL A 411 -14.21 20.18 22.93
N PHE A 412 -13.66 20.56 21.78
CA PHE A 412 -12.79 19.70 20.98
C PHE A 412 -11.33 20.09 21.16
N HIS A 413 -10.54 19.19 21.74
CA HIS A 413 -9.09 19.31 21.80
C HIS A 413 -8.46 18.49 20.69
N ILE A 414 -7.78 19.18 19.78
CA ILE A 414 -7.17 18.61 18.58
C ILE A 414 -5.65 18.70 18.73
N VAL A 415 -4.97 17.57 18.88
CA VAL A 415 -3.50 17.53 18.88
C VAL A 415 -3.02 17.04 17.52
N THR A 416 -2.09 17.78 16.94
CA THR A 416 -1.52 17.52 15.63
C THR A 416 0.00 17.66 15.68
N ASP A 417 0.69 17.20 14.63
CA ASP A 417 2.13 17.38 14.52
C ASP A 417 2.47 18.80 14.04
N LYS A 418 3.74 19.19 14.22
CA LYS A 418 4.27 20.50 13.81
C LYS A 418 4.14 20.77 12.31
N LEU A 419 4.07 19.75 11.46
CA LEU A 419 3.93 19.92 10.01
C LEU A 419 2.51 20.33 9.63
N ASN A 420 1.51 19.82 10.36
CA ASN A 420 0.09 20.05 10.10
C ASN A 420 -0.53 21.12 11.02
N PHE A 421 0.15 21.55 12.07
CA PHE A 421 -0.33 22.54 13.05
C PHE A 421 -0.87 23.84 12.44
N ALA A 422 -0.10 24.49 11.55
CA ALA A 422 -0.54 25.72 10.88
C ALA A 422 -1.79 25.50 10.02
N ALA A 423 -1.84 24.41 9.25
CA ALA A 423 -3.00 24.05 8.44
C ALA A 423 -4.24 23.75 9.28
N MET A 424 -4.08 22.96 10.36
CA MET A 424 -5.16 22.58 11.26
C MET A 424 -5.72 23.81 11.99
N ARG A 425 -4.86 24.71 12.49
CA ARG A 425 -5.28 26.00 13.05
C ARG A 425 -6.05 26.83 12.03
N MET A 426 -5.48 27.05 10.85
CA MET A 426 -6.09 27.86 9.81
C MET A 426 -7.48 27.36 9.45
N TRP A 427 -7.64 26.05 9.27
CA TRP A 427 -8.92 25.43 8.94
C TRP A 427 -10.02 25.75 9.96
N PHE A 428 -9.76 25.59 11.25
CA PHE A 428 -10.74 25.88 12.31
C PHE A 428 -10.90 27.38 12.61
N LEU A 429 -9.91 28.22 12.24
CA LEU A 429 -10.00 29.68 12.36
C LEU A 429 -10.82 30.35 11.24
N VAL A 430 -11.00 29.68 10.10
CA VAL A 430 -11.88 30.13 8.99
C VAL A 430 -13.16 29.31 8.84
N ASN A 431 -13.19 28.09 9.35
CA ASN A 431 -14.39 27.25 9.47
C ASN A 431 -14.65 26.89 10.96
N PRO A 432 -14.98 27.86 11.83
CA PRO A 432 -15.26 27.58 13.23
C PRO A 432 -16.50 26.66 13.35
N PRO A 433 -16.49 25.64 14.23
CA PRO A 433 -17.65 24.80 14.46
C PRO A 433 -18.80 25.62 15.09
N ALA A 434 -20.03 25.39 14.64
CA ALA A 434 -21.19 26.14 15.12
C ALA A 434 -21.45 25.85 16.62
N GLY A 435 -21.35 26.89 17.46
CA GLY A 435 -21.58 26.83 18.90
C GLY A 435 -20.45 26.21 19.73
N ALA A 436 -19.83 25.13 19.24
CA ALA A 436 -18.80 24.39 19.96
C ALA A 436 -17.46 25.13 20.10
N THR A 437 -16.70 24.77 21.14
CA THR A 437 -15.35 25.29 21.38
C THR A 437 -14.31 24.35 20.79
N VAL A 438 -13.23 24.90 20.21
CA VAL A 438 -12.15 24.11 19.61
C VAL A 438 -10.79 24.67 20.01
N GLN A 439 -9.86 23.78 20.29
CA GLN A 439 -8.45 24.05 20.55
C GLN A 439 -7.61 23.20 19.59
N VAL A 440 -6.56 23.79 19.04
CA VAL A 440 -5.56 23.07 18.24
C VAL A 440 -4.19 23.25 18.90
N GLU A 441 -3.56 22.13 19.25
CA GLU A 441 -2.30 22.02 19.99
C GLU A 441 -1.25 21.29 19.12
N ASN A 442 0.02 21.67 19.28
CA ASN A 442 1.15 21.01 18.64
C ASN A 442 1.76 20.02 19.62
N VAL A 443 1.95 18.76 19.20
CA VAL A 443 2.57 17.72 20.02
C VAL A 443 4.01 18.06 20.46
N ASP A 444 4.75 18.83 19.65
CA ASP A 444 6.13 19.23 19.98
C ASP A 444 6.19 20.25 21.14
N ASP A 445 5.07 20.90 21.49
CA ASP A 445 5.00 21.86 22.59
C ASP A 445 4.86 21.15 23.96
N PHE A 446 4.58 19.84 23.97
CA PHE A 446 4.46 19.02 25.18
C PHE A 446 5.84 18.68 25.76
N THR A 447 6.37 19.58 26.60
CA THR A 447 7.72 19.44 27.21
C THR A 447 7.96 18.14 28.00
N TRP A 448 6.89 17.53 28.53
CA TRP A 448 6.94 16.23 29.22
C TRP A 448 7.06 15.04 28.25
N LEU A 449 6.72 15.20 26.97
CA LEU A 449 6.73 14.15 25.95
C LEU A 449 8.13 14.04 25.31
N ASN A 450 9.05 13.40 26.04
CA ASN A 450 10.42 13.17 25.60
C ASN A 450 10.85 11.70 25.88
N SER A 451 12.00 11.27 25.35
CA SER A 451 12.47 9.89 25.49
C SER A 451 12.91 9.47 26.90
N SER A 452 13.03 10.40 27.86
CA SER A 452 13.23 10.04 29.26
C SER A 452 11.94 9.53 29.92
N TYR A 453 10.78 10.06 29.51
CA TYR A 453 9.47 9.71 30.05
C TYR A 453 8.67 8.74 29.18
N CYS A 454 8.83 8.79 27.85
CA CYS A 454 8.05 7.98 26.91
C CYS A 454 8.87 6.81 26.34
N PRO A 455 8.56 5.54 26.72
CA PRO A 455 9.20 4.35 26.15
C PRO A 455 9.21 4.28 24.63
N VAL A 456 8.13 4.73 23.98
CA VAL A 456 8.03 4.66 22.51
C VAL A 456 8.99 5.64 21.85
N LEU A 457 9.16 6.86 22.37
CA LEU A 457 10.17 7.80 21.87
C LEU A 457 11.59 7.23 22.08
N ARG A 458 11.87 6.70 23.27
CA ARG A 458 13.15 6.04 23.58
C ARG A 458 13.46 4.89 22.62
N GLN A 459 12.46 4.08 22.30
CA GLN A 459 12.59 3.01 21.29
C GLN A 459 12.80 3.58 19.89
N LEU A 460 12.04 4.59 19.46
CA LEU A 460 12.17 5.24 18.15
C LEU A 460 13.55 5.86 17.91
N GLU A 461 14.14 6.46 18.94
CA GLU A 461 15.49 7.04 18.92
C GLU A 461 16.61 5.97 18.91
N SER A 462 16.30 4.71 19.22
CA SER A 462 17.31 3.64 19.28
C SER A 462 17.83 3.24 17.90
N SER A 463 19.14 3.01 17.80
CA SER A 463 19.80 2.61 16.56
C SER A 463 19.22 1.33 15.95
N ARG A 464 18.77 0.39 16.81
CA ARG A 464 18.13 -0.88 16.43
C ARG A 464 16.77 -0.68 15.74
N MET A 465 16.00 0.31 16.18
CA MET A 465 14.72 0.67 15.56
C MET A 465 14.93 1.44 14.25
N ILE A 466 15.88 2.37 14.22
CA ILE A 466 16.28 3.05 12.98
C ILE A 466 16.73 2.01 11.94
N GLU A 467 17.52 1.02 12.33
CA GLU A 467 17.92 -0.08 11.47
C GLU A 467 16.73 -0.94 10.99
N TYR A 468 15.84 -1.36 11.91
CA TYR A 468 14.65 -2.17 11.59
C TYR A 468 13.69 -1.48 10.60
N TYR A 469 13.51 -0.16 10.71
CA TYR A 469 12.62 0.60 9.83
C TYR A 469 13.27 1.10 8.54
N PHE A 470 14.53 1.56 8.59
CA PHE A 470 15.17 2.30 7.48
C PHE A 470 16.26 1.55 6.71
N LYS A 471 16.96 0.53 7.26
CA LYS A 471 18.00 -0.19 6.48
C LYS A 471 17.45 -1.12 5.38
N ALA A 472 16.17 -1.44 5.41
CA ALA A 472 15.57 -2.39 4.46
C ALA A 472 15.26 -1.79 3.06
N HIS A 473 16.10 -0.85 2.61
CA HIS A 473 16.24 -0.40 1.22
C HIS A 473 17.29 -1.21 0.44
N GLN A 474 18.02 -2.12 1.08
CA GLN A 474 18.81 -3.14 0.37
C GLN A 474 17.90 -4.25 -0.16
N ALA A 475 17.93 -4.47 -1.47
CA ALA A 475 17.06 -5.41 -2.19
C ALA A 475 17.23 -6.90 -1.79
N SER A 476 18.28 -7.22 -1.03
CA SER A 476 18.58 -8.56 -0.51
C SER A 476 17.59 -9.07 0.55
N SER A 477 16.78 -8.20 1.19
CA SER A 477 15.83 -8.59 2.25
C SER A 477 14.54 -9.27 1.74
N LEU A 478 14.37 -9.47 0.42
CA LEU A 478 13.15 -10.07 -0.15
C LEU A 478 12.92 -11.55 0.25
N THR A 479 13.93 -12.23 0.78
CA THR A 479 13.82 -13.58 1.36
C THR A 479 13.23 -13.60 2.78
N ALA A 480 13.27 -12.47 3.51
CA ALA A 480 12.85 -12.38 4.91
C ALA A 480 11.36 -12.06 5.11
N GLY A 481 10.49 -12.87 4.48
CA GLY A 481 9.05 -12.95 4.77
C GLY A 481 8.19 -11.76 4.34
N ALA A 482 7.13 -12.03 3.58
CA ALA A 482 6.10 -11.02 3.25
C ALA A 482 5.41 -10.43 4.52
N ASP A 483 5.49 -11.16 5.64
CA ASP A 483 4.95 -10.80 6.96
C ASP A 483 5.65 -9.61 7.64
N ASN A 484 6.65 -8.98 7.01
CA ASN A 484 7.30 -7.76 7.51
C ASN A 484 6.97 -6.51 6.68
N LEU A 485 6.30 -6.63 5.52
CA LEU A 485 6.13 -5.52 4.57
C LEU A 485 4.86 -4.69 4.82
N LYS A 486 3.78 -5.32 5.29
CA LYS A 486 2.56 -4.65 5.82
C LYS A 486 2.87 -3.65 6.94
N TYR A 487 3.98 -3.91 7.64
CA TYR A 487 4.30 -3.42 8.96
C TYR A 487 5.22 -2.18 8.98
N ARG A 488 5.72 -1.75 7.82
CA ARG A 488 6.38 -0.46 7.61
C ARG A 488 5.33 0.63 7.34
N ASN A 489 4.61 1.07 8.36
CA ASN A 489 3.71 2.22 8.28
C ASN A 489 4.19 3.31 9.25
N PRO A 490 4.59 4.51 8.77
CA PRO A 490 4.92 5.64 9.64
C PRO A 490 3.81 6.00 10.64
N LYS A 491 2.52 5.76 10.33
CA LYS A 491 1.45 5.96 11.33
C LYS A 491 1.59 5.07 12.59
N TYR A 492 2.25 3.91 12.53
CA TYR A 492 2.57 3.12 13.74
C TYR A 492 3.79 3.64 14.52
N LEU A 493 4.48 4.64 14.00
CA LEU A 493 5.55 5.41 14.66
C LEU A 493 5.09 6.83 15.01
N SER A 494 3.93 7.26 14.52
CA SER A 494 3.37 8.57 14.83
C SER A 494 3.02 8.66 16.31
N MET A 495 3.66 9.60 16.99
CA MET A 495 3.43 9.84 18.42
C MET A 495 1.99 10.27 18.71
N LEU A 496 1.28 10.88 17.74
CA LEU A 496 -0.15 11.19 17.85
C LEU A 496 -0.98 9.94 18.19
N ASN A 497 -0.62 8.78 17.64
CA ASN A 497 -1.30 7.53 17.97
C ASN A 497 -0.99 7.04 19.39
N HIS A 498 0.17 7.39 19.95
CA HIS A 498 0.56 7.00 21.31
C HIS A 498 0.13 8.02 22.38
N LEU A 499 -0.22 9.26 22.02
CA LEU A 499 -0.82 10.25 22.93
C LEU A 499 -2.10 9.75 23.61
N ARG A 500 -2.83 8.80 23.00
CA ARG A 500 -4.03 8.18 23.62
C ARG A 500 -3.74 7.47 24.95
N PHE A 501 -2.48 7.17 25.27
CA PHE A 501 -2.03 6.62 26.54
C PHE A 501 -1.58 7.69 27.56
N TYR A 502 -1.68 8.96 27.20
CA TYR A 502 -1.24 10.10 28.01
C TYR A 502 -2.37 11.13 28.21
N LEU A 503 -3.63 10.72 28.10
CA LEU A 503 -4.79 11.62 28.24
C LEU A 503 -4.79 12.42 29.57
N PRO A 504 -4.40 11.87 30.73
CA PRO A 504 -4.28 12.66 31.95
C PRO A 504 -3.08 13.63 31.98
N GLU A 505 -2.00 13.34 31.26
CA GLU A 505 -0.84 14.23 31.14
C GLU A 505 -1.12 15.40 30.18
N VAL A 506 -1.91 15.16 29.13
CA VAL A 506 -2.39 16.23 28.22
C VAL A 506 -3.50 17.06 28.89
N TYR A 507 -4.46 16.41 29.57
CA TYR A 507 -5.63 17.08 30.17
C TYR A 507 -5.76 16.82 31.70
N PRO A 508 -4.81 17.31 32.53
CA PRO A 508 -4.72 16.95 33.95
C PRO A 508 -5.88 17.44 34.82
N LYS A 509 -6.57 18.50 34.40
CA LYS A 509 -7.71 19.10 35.14
C LYS A 509 -9.06 18.44 34.83
N LEU A 510 -9.15 17.64 33.78
CA LEU A 510 -10.39 16.99 33.39
C LEU A 510 -10.61 15.68 34.18
N ASP A 511 -11.90 15.34 34.33
CA ASP A 511 -12.36 14.17 35.06
C ASP A 511 -12.72 13.00 34.14
N LYS A 512 -13.37 13.29 33.00
CA LYS A 512 -13.81 12.31 32.01
C LYS A 512 -13.69 12.93 30.61
N ILE A 513 -13.18 12.16 29.64
CA ILE A 513 -12.95 12.62 28.27
C ILE A 513 -13.36 11.55 27.26
N LEU A 514 -13.90 11.97 26.11
CA LEU A 514 -14.20 11.06 24.99
C LEU A 514 -13.10 11.14 23.94
N PHE A 515 -12.39 10.04 23.71
CA PHE A 515 -11.42 9.92 22.62
C PHE A 515 -12.13 9.54 21.31
N LEU A 516 -11.79 10.22 20.23
CA LEU A 516 -12.26 9.94 18.86
C LEU A 516 -11.06 9.84 17.90
N ASP A 517 -10.96 8.73 17.13
CA ASP A 517 -10.00 8.64 16.01
C ASP A 517 -10.49 9.49 14.80
N ASP A 518 -9.59 9.86 13.88
CA ASP A 518 -9.91 10.72 12.73
C ASP A 518 -10.77 10.06 11.63
N ASP A 519 -10.87 8.73 11.65
CA ASP A 519 -11.52 7.91 10.65
C ASP A 519 -12.95 7.46 11.04
N ILE A 520 -13.62 8.23 11.89
CA ILE A 520 -15.01 8.01 12.32
C ILE A 520 -16.00 9.06 11.78
N VAL A 521 -17.28 8.72 11.81
CA VAL A 521 -18.40 9.66 11.61
C VAL A 521 -19.38 9.47 12.75
N VAL A 522 -19.79 10.57 13.38
CA VAL A 522 -20.83 10.59 14.41
C VAL A 522 -22.20 10.77 13.74
N GLN A 523 -23.18 9.96 14.11
CA GLN A 523 -24.56 10.00 13.57
C GLN A 523 -25.62 10.31 14.64
N LYS A 524 -25.25 10.30 15.92
CA LYS A 524 -26.15 10.54 17.05
C LYS A 524 -25.44 11.35 18.16
N ASP A 525 -26.24 12.00 18.98
CA ASP A 525 -25.80 12.71 20.17
C ASP A 525 -24.98 11.81 21.12
N LEU A 526 -23.73 12.20 21.40
CA LEU A 526 -22.78 11.45 22.22
C LEU A 526 -22.81 11.84 23.71
N THR A 527 -23.53 12.90 24.10
CA THR A 527 -23.60 13.36 25.50
C THR A 527 -24.01 12.29 26.52
N PRO A 528 -24.86 11.28 26.22
CA PRO A 528 -25.22 10.26 27.22
C PRO A 528 -24.03 9.42 27.70
N LEU A 529 -22.93 9.32 26.95
CA LEU A 529 -21.71 8.60 27.36
C LEU A 529 -21.08 9.14 28.65
N TRP A 530 -21.23 10.44 28.95
CA TRP A 530 -20.75 11.01 30.21
C TRP A 530 -21.55 10.51 31.42
N SER A 531 -22.82 10.15 31.22
CA SER A 531 -23.71 9.62 32.26
C SER A 531 -23.59 8.11 32.47
N VAL A 532 -22.80 7.39 31.64
CA VAL A 532 -22.55 5.96 31.83
C VAL A 532 -21.69 5.74 33.06
N ASP A 533 -22.17 4.90 33.97
CA ASP A 533 -21.40 4.36 35.10
C ASP A 533 -20.46 3.26 34.59
N LEU A 534 -19.16 3.52 34.66
CA LEU A 534 -18.13 2.56 34.26
C LEU A 534 -17.90 1.46 35.32
N LEU A 535 -18.63 1.45 36.44
CA LEU A 535 -18.50 0.48 37.53
C LEU A 535 -17.09 0.44 38.13
N GLY A 536 -16.48 1.62 38.29
CA GLY A 536 -15.09 1.76 38.75
C GLY A 536 -14.05 1.21 37.77
N ARG A 537 -14.38 1.01 36.49
CA ARG A 537 -13.44 0.72 35.41
C ARG A 537 -12.94 2.04 34.78
N VAL A 538 -11.77 2.00 34.13
CA VAL A 538 -11.08 3.20 33.66
C VAL A 538 -11.62 3.68 32.31
N ASN A 539 -12.04 2.77 31.44
CA ASN A 539 -12.57 3.14 30.13
C ASN A 539 -13.88 2.42 29.80
N GLY A 540 -14.73 3.04 28.99
CA GLY A 540 -15.85 2.41 28.32
C GLY A 540 -15.55 2.25 26.83
N ALA A 541 -15.71 1.05 26.29
CA ALA A 541 -15.50 0.76 24.87
C ALA A 541 -16.45 -0.33 24.38
N VAL A 542 -16.77 -0.33 23.08
CA VAL A 542 -17.55 -1.42 22.48
C VAL A 542 -16.66 -2.64 22.26
N GLU A 543 -17.11 -3.78 22.76
CA GLU A 543 -16.49 -5.08 22.55
C GLU A 543 -16.67 -5.56 21.10
N THR A 544 -15.59 -6.01 20.48
CA THR A 544 -15.53 -6.35 19.04
C THR A 544 -15.47 -7.86 18.77
N CYS A 545 -15.39 -8.68 19.82
CA CYS A 545 -15.29 -10.12 19.64
C CYS A 545 -16.56 -10.72 19.01
N LYS A 546 -16.32 -11.63 18.06
CA LYS A 546 -17.29 -12.62 17.56
C LYS A 546 -16.74 -14.00 17.94
N GLU A 547 -17.49 -15.08 17.69
CA GLU A 547 -17.18 -16.43 18.19
C GLU A 547 -15.68 -16.79 18.12
N SER A 548 -15.04 -16.59 16.96
CA SER A 548 -13.62 -16.86 16.68
C SER A 548 -12.76 -15.64 16.30
N PHE A 549 -13.26 -14.41 16.44
CA PHE A 549 -12.59 -13.19 15.95
C PHE A 549 -12.42 -12.14 17.05
N HIS A 550 -11.36 -11.34 16.95
CA HIS A 550 -11.03 -10.22 17.85
C HIS A 550 -10.92 -10.60 19.34
N ARG A 551 -10.40 -11.79 19.65
CA ARG A 551 -9.96 -12.18 21.00
C ARG A 551 -8.47 -11.90 21.19
N PHE A 552 -8.00 -11.90 22.44
CA PHE A 552 -6.61 -11.56 22.78
C PHE A 552 -5.59 -12.46 22.06
N ASP A 553 -5.91 -13.73 21.82
CA ASP A 553 -5.07 -14.69 21.07
C ASP A 553 -4.70 -14.24 19.64
N LYS A 554 -5.46 -13.32 19.03
CA LYS A 554 -5.16 -12.75 17.70
C LYS A 554 -4.23 -11.54 17.75
N TYR A 555 -3.99 -10.99 18.93
CA TYR A 555 -3.21 -9.75 19.13
C TYR A 555 -1.90 -9.97 19.88
N LEU A 556 -1.87 -10.94 20.79
CA LEU A 556 -0.76 -11.19 21.71
C LEU A 556 -0.14 -12.57 21.49
N ASN A 557 1.16 -12.71 21.79
CA ASN A 557 1.89 -13.95 21.65
C ASN A 557 1.74 -14.84 22.89
N PHE A 558 0.68 -15.65 22.94
CA PHE A 558 0.42 -16.59 24.06
C PHE A 558 1.44 -17.74 24.19
N SER A 559 2.32 -17.93 23.20
CA SER A 559 3.48 -18.82 23.35
C SER A 559 4.57 -18.23 24.27
N ASN A 560 4.49 -16.94 24.62
CA ASN A 560 5.38 -16.31 25.59
C ASN A 560 4.75 -16.38 27.00
N PRO A 561 5.44 -16.96 28.01
CA PRO A 561 4.93 -17.07 29.40
C PRO A 561 4.46 -15.72 29.98
N MET A 562 5.15 -14.62 29.68
CA MET A 562 4.76 -13.28 30.14
C MET A 562 3.33 -12.89 29.73
N ILE A 563 2.82 -13.42 28.60
CA ILE A 563 1.45 -13.20 28.15
C ILE A 563 0.50 -14.24 28.76
N SER A 564 0.83 -15.52 28.65
CA SER A 564 -0.08 -16.60 29.09
C SER A 564 -0.25 -16.72 30.60
N GLU A 565 0.67 -16.19 31.41
CA GLU A 565 0.54 -16.10 32.87
C GLU A 565 -0.29 -14.88 33.34
N ASN A 566 -0.44 -13.85 32.50
CA ASN A 566 -1.07 -12.57 32.89
C ASN A 566 -2.43 -12.30 32.21
N PHE A 567 -2.75 -12.96 31.11
CA PHE A 567 -3.95 -12.70 30.31
C PHE A 567 -4.68 -14.01 29.93
N ASP A 568 -5.99 -13.93 29.74
CA ASP A 568 -6.78 -15.01 29.14
C ASP A 568 -6.76 -14.88 27.60
N PRO A 569 -6.36 -15.91 26.82
CA PRO A 569 -6.43 -15.88 25.36
C PRO A 569 -7.84 -15.67 24.82
N ASN A 570 -8.86 -16.06 25.58
CA ASN A 570 -10.27 -15.94 25.20
C ASN A 570 -10.86 -14.55 25.51
N ALA A 571 -10.14 -13.68 26.22
CA ALA A 571 -10.61 -12.35 26.56
C ALA A 571 -11.07 -11.57 25.32
N CYS A 572 -12.17 -10.84 25.46
CA CYS A 572 -12.75 -10.07 24.36
C CYS A 572 -11.92 -8.82 24.08
N GLY A 573 -11.51 -8.62 22.82
CA GLY A 573 -10.92 -7.37 22.38
C GLY A 573 -12.00 -6.31 22.12
N TRP A 574 -11.78 -5.10 22.60
CA TRP A 574 -12.46 -3.88 22.13
C TRP A 574 -11.60 -3.20 21.07
N ALA A 575 -12.03 -2.04 20.55
CA ALA A 575 -11.25 -1.26 19.59
C ALA A 575 -11.21 0.22 19.96
N TYR A 576 -10.10 0.87 19.62
CA TYR A 576 -10.09 2.33 19.55
C TYR A 576 -10.99 2.82 18.42
N GLY A 577 -11.48 4.06 18.53
CA GLY A 577 -12.29 4.74 17.53
C GLY A 577 -13.26 5.71 18.19
N MET A 578 -14.00 5.22 19.17
CA MET A 578 -14.75 6.01 20.14
C MET A 578 -14.65 5.31 21.51
N ASN A 579 -14.04 5.97 22.49
CA ASN A 579 -13.88 5.42 23.84
C ASN A 579 -14.02 6.53 24.89
N ILE A 580 -14.79 6.27 25.95
CA ILE A 580 -14.92 7.18 27.09
C ILE A 580 -13.88 6.78 28.15
N PHE A 581 -13.16 7.74 28.72
CA PHE A 581 -12.12 7.50 29.73
C PHE A 581 -12.39 8.30 30.99
N ASP A 582 -12.39 7.62 32.14
CA ASP A 582 -12.37 8.24 33.47
C ASP A 582 -10.91 8.55 33.84
N LEU A 583 -10.56 9.83 33.78
CA LEU A 583 -9.21 10.32 34.05
C LEU A 583 -8.89 10.30 35.55
N LYS A 584 -9.89 10.38 36.44
CA LYS A 584 -9.70 10.25 37.89
C LYS A 584 -9.23 8.85 38.24
N GLU A 585 -9.94 7.81 37.77
CA GLU A 585 -9.56 6.42 38.03
C GLU A 585 -8.29 6.03 37.26
N TRP A 586 -8.05 6.59 36.06
CA TRP A 586 -6.77 6.47 35.35
C TRP A 586 -5.59 6.95 36.19
N LYS A 587 -5.65 8.19 36.70
CA LYS A 587 -4.61 8.80 37.55
C LYS A 587 -4.40 7.97 38.82
N LYS A 588 -5.49 7.56 39.49
CA LYS A 588 -5.47 6.76 40.72
C LYS A 588 -4.83 5.37 40.53
N ARG A 589 -5.01 4.72 39.38
CA ARG A 589 -4.41 3.41 39.07
C ARG A 589 -3.08 3.48 38.31
N ASN A 590 -2.58 4.68 38.02
CA ASN A 590 -1.38 4.92 37.22
C ASN A 590 -1.35 4.11 35.91
N ILE A 591 -2.41 4.22 35.11
CA ILE A 591 -2.54 3.42 33.88
C ILE A 591 -1.47 3.78 32.83
N THR A 592 -0.99 5.03 32.81
CA THR A 592 0.17 5.43 31.99
C THR A 592 1.42 4.63 32.37
N GLY A 593 1.67 4.40 33.67
CA GLY A 593 2.76 3.55 34.16
C GLY A 593 2.60 2.07 33.81
N ILE A 594 1.37 1.54 33.77
CA ILE A 594 1.10 0.17 33.28
C ILE A 594 1.44 0.07 31.78
N TYR A 595 1.02 1.05 30.99
CA TYR A 595 1.36 1.14 29.58
C TYR A 595 2.89 1.22 29.37
N HIS A 596 3.61 2.01 30.17
CA HIS A 596 5.07 2.09 30.12
C HIS A 596 5.74 0.74 30.38
N TYR A 597 5.34 0.07 31.47
CA TYR A 597 5.85 -1.25 31.84
C TYR A 597 5.74 -2.24 30.67
N TRP A 598 4.56 -2.33 30.04
CA TRP A 598 4.37 -3.28 28.95
C TRP A 598 5.12 -2.90 27.67
N GLN A 599 5.23 -1.61 27.34
CA GLN A 599 6.02 -1.15 26.19
C GLN A 599 7.51 -1.49 26.36
N ASP A 600 8.06 -1.31 27.55
CA ASP A 600 9.46 -1.67 27.85
C ASP A 600 9.69 -3.18 27.79
N ARG A 601 8.71 -3.97 28.25
CA ARG A 601 8.77 -5.44 28.14
C ARG A 601 8.60 -5.97 26.71
N ASN A 602 8.21 -5.14 25.75
CA ASN A 602 8.05 -5.51 24.33
C ASN A 602 9.04 -4.79 23.40
N GLU A 603 10.18 -4.29 23.91
CA GLU A 603 11.23 -3.67 23.07
C GLU A 603 11.71 -4.58 21.93
N ASP A 604 11.78 -5.89 22.18
CA ASP A 604 12.17 -6.91 21.19
C ASP A 604 11.02 -7.40 20.28
N ARG A 605 9.80 -6.89 20.50
CA ARG A 605 8.56 -7.24 19.77
C ARG A 605 8.08 -8.69 19.92
N THR A 606 8.50 -9.39 20.98
CA THR A 606 8.12 -10.79 21.22
C THR A 606 6.75 -10.97 21.89
N LEU A 607 6.22 -9.98 22.59
CA LEU A 607 4.91 -10.03 23.27
C LEU A 607 3.77 -9.70 22.29
N TRP A 608 3.97 -8.68 21.46
CA TRP A 608 3.14 -8.39 20.28
C TRP A 608 3.99 -7.70 19.21
N LYS A 609 3.60 -7.84 17.95
CA LYS A 609 4.39 -7.30 16.83
C LYS A 609 4.34 -5.76 16.81
N LEU A 610 3.17 -5.19 16.49
CA LEU A 610 3.01 -3.77 16.16
C LEU A 610 1.58 -3.23 16.38
N GLY A 611 1.47 -1.90 16.41
CA GLY A 611 0.21 -1.15 16.55
C GLY A 611 -0.10 -0.76 17.99
N THR A 612 -1.05 0.15 18.16
CA THR A 612 -1.51 0.66 19.47
C THR A 612 -2.61 -0.18 20.11
N LEU A 613 -3.33 -0.99 19.33
CA LEU A 613 -4.41 -1.82 19.88
C LEU A 613 -3.90 -2.93 20.84
N PRO A 614 -2.87 -3.74 20.51
CA PRO A 614 -2.35 -4.74 21.45
C PRO A 614 -1.89 -4.17 22.80
N PRO A 615 -1.07 -3.08 22.89
CA PRO A 615 -0.76 -2.48 24.18
C PRO A 615 -1.98 -1.84 24.85
N GLY A 616 -2.98 -1.38 24.10
CA GLY A 616 -4.28 -0.95 24.63
C GLY A 616 -5.00 -2.08 25.37
N LEU A 617 -5.22 -3.22 24.71
CA LEU A 617 -5.88 -4.39 25.29
C LEU A 617 -5.18 -4.89 26.56
N ILE A 618 -3.84 -4.91 26.57
CA ILE A 618 -3.02 -5.24 27.74
C ILE A 618 -3.15 -4.21 28.85
N THR A 619 -3.03 -2.91 28.53
CA THR A 619 -3.03 -1.81 29.51
C THR A 619 -4.36 -1.70 30.26
N PHE A 620 -5.48 -1.94 29.57
CA PHE A 620 -6.83 -1.86 30.11
C PHE A 620 -7.44 -3.23 30.44
N TYR A 621 -6.63 -4.30 30.56
CA TYR A 621 -7.14 -5.62 30.89
C TYR A 621 -7.85 -5.64 32.24
N ASN A 622 -9.09 -6.15 32.29
CA ASN A 622 -10.02 -6.05 33.42
C ASN A 622 -10.37 -4.62 33.89
N LEU A 623 -10.05 -3.59 33.08
CA LEU A 623 -10.29 -2.16 33.35
C LEU A 623 -11.19 -1.47 32.31
N THR A 624 -11.77 -2.23 31.38
CA THR A 624 -12.73 -1.75 30.36
C THR A 624 -14.16 -2.16 30.68
N HIS A 625 -15.09 -1.22 30.70
CA HIS A 625 -16.53 -1.44 30.75
C HIS A 625 -17.07 -1.66 29.32
N PRO A 626 -17.79 -2.77 29.04
CA PRO A 626 -18.35 -3.03 27.72
C PRO A 626 -19.55 -2.12 27.45
N LEU A 627 -19.46 -1.27 26.42
CA LEU A 627 -20.57 -0.45 25.94
C LEU A 627 -21.48 -1.24 24.98
N GLU A 628 -22.74 -0.82 24.88
CA GLU A 628 -23.69 -1.37 23.92
C GLU A 628 -23.17 -1.21 22.47
N LYS A 629 -23.35 -2.25 21.63
CA LYS A 629 -22.83 -2.30 20.25
C LYS A 629 -23.31 -1.14 19.36
N SER A 630 -24.48 -0.57 19.65
CA SER A 630 -25.01 0.58 18.93
C SER A 630 -24.18 1.86 19.12
N TRP A 631 -23.28 1.93 20.11
CA TRP A 631 -22.43 3.10 20.30
C TRP A 631 -21.33 3.24 19.24
N HIS A 632 -20.76 2.13 18.74
CA HIS A 632 -19.59 2.14 17.85
C HIS A 632 -19.61 0.92 16.93
N VAL A 633 -19.92 1.13 15.66
CA VAL A 633 -19.92 0.10 14.61
C VAL A 633 -18.66 0.23 13.75
N LEU A 634 -17.97 -0.89 13.59
CA LEU A 634 -16.67 -0.97 12.92
C LEU A 634 -16.77 -1.75 11.61
N GLY A 635 -15.76 -1.57 10.76
CA GLY A 635 -15.53 -2.36 9.55
C GLY A 635 -15.71 -1.58 8.25
N LEU A 636 -16.11 -0.30 8.27
CA LEU A 636 -16.39 0.44 7.04
C LEU A 636 -15.13 0.63 6.17
N GLY A 637 -13.92 0.42 6.73
CA GLY A 637 -12.65 0.42 6.02
C GLY A 637 -12.08 -0.95 5.64
N TYR A 638 -12.83 -2.06 5.79
CA TYR A 638 -12.43 -3.40 5.31
C TYR A 638 -13.55 -4.42 5.00
N ASP A 639 -14.76 -4.28 5.55
CA ASP A 639 -15.83 -5.27 5.46
C ASP A 639 -16.96 -4.79 4.52
N PRO A 640 -17.04 -5.30 3.28
CA PRO A 640 -18.10 -4.95 2.34
C PRO A 640 -19.45 -5.62 2.67
N ALA A 641 -19.58 -6.40 3.74
CA ALA A 641 -20.76 -7.18 4.11
C ALA A 641 -21.39 -6.78 5.46
N LEU A 642 -21.05 -5.60 6.02
CA LEU A 642 -21.72 -5.08 7.21
C LEU A 642 -23.23 -4.91 6.99
N ASN A 643 -23.98 -5.14 8.07
CA ASN A 643 -25.43 -4.98 8.11
C ASN A 643 -25.81 -3.49 8.06
N GLN A 644 -26.55 -3.10 7.03
CA GLN A 644 -27.01 -1.73 6.81
C GLN A 644 -27.77 -1.17 8.03
N THR A 645 -28.62 -1.98 8.66
CA THR A 645 -29.41 -1.58 9.84
C THR A 645 -28.55 -1.42 11.10
N GLU A 646 -27.39 -2.09 11.21
CA GLU A 646 -26.43 -1.83 12.28
C GLU A 646 -25.74 -0.49 12.07
N ILE A 647 -25.35 -0.16 10.83
CA ILE A 647 -24.76 1.13 10.47
C ILE A 647 -25.74 2.28 10.75
N GLU A 648 -26.99 2.18 10.31
CA GLU A 648 -28.02 3.21 10.53
C GLU A 648 -28.36 3.43 12.01
N ASN A 649 -28.29 2.37 12.82
CA ASN A 649 -28.52 2.47 14.26
C ASN A 649 -27.29 2.88 15.07
N ALA A 650 -26.10 2.94 14.49
CA ALA A 650 -24.88 3.29 15.19
C ALA A 650 -24.83 4.78 15.58
N ALA A 651 -24.37 5.09 16.79
CA ALA A 651 -24.03 6.45 17.19
C ALA A 651 -22.72 6.92 16.54
N VAL A 652 -21.75 6.01 16.38
CA VAL A 652 -20.49 6.23 15.66
C VAL A 652 -20.23 5.10 14.68
N VAL A 653 -19.88 5.44 13.43
CA VAL A 653 -19.42 4.48 12.41
C VAL A 653 -17.94 4.69 12.10
N HIS A 654 -17.18 3.60 11.98
CA HIS A 654 -15.72 3.64 11.94
C HIS A 654 -15.15 3.01 10.65
N TYR A 655 -14.39 3.80 9.90
CA TYR A 655 -13.63 3.38 8.72
C TYR A 655 -12.27 2.75 9.09
N ASN A 656 -12.21 1.99 10.18
CA ASN A 656 -11.02 1.25 10.56
C ASN A 656 -10.63 0.26 9.45
N GLY A 657 -9.33 0.04 9.24
CA GLY A 657 -8.80 -0.68 8.08
C GLY A 657 -8.12 0.22 7.06
N ASN A 658 -7.99 -0.27 5.82
CA ASN A 658 -7.20 0.37 4.76
C ASN A 658 -8.04 1.22 3.79
N TYR A 659 -9.32 0.91 3.63
CA TYR A 659 -10.19 1.53 2.63
C TYR A 659 -10.86 2.79 3.19
N LYS A 660 -10.04 3.80 3.50
CA LYS A 660 -10.48 5.09 4.07
C LYS A 660 -11.38 5.86 3.09
N PRO A 661 -12.39 6.61 3.57
CA PRO A 661 -13.40 7.24 2.72
C PRO A 661 -12.86 8.36 1.81
N TRP A 662 -11.71 8.94 2.18
CA TRP A 662 -10.97 9.94 1.41
C TRP A 662 -10.00 9.37 0.36
N LEU A 663 -9.98 8.04 0.17
CA LEU A 663 -9.20 7.37 -0.86
C LEU A 663 -10.11 6.87 -2.00
N ASP A 664 -9.55 6.75 -3.21
CA ASP A 664 -10.28 6.17 -4.34
C ASP A 664 -10.61 4.68 -4.15
N LEU A 665 -9.85 4.00 -3.29
CA LEU A 665 -10.08 2.62 -2.88
C LEU A 665 -11.23 2.47 -1.86
N ALA A 666 -11.87 3.55 -1.40
CA ALA A 666 -12.98 3.49 -0.44
C ALA A 666 -14.07 2.52 -0.88
N ILE A 667 -14.66 1.78 0.08
CA ILE A 667 -15.82 0.92 -0.21
C ILE A 667 -16.99 1.82 -0.61
N ALA A 668 -17.33 1.83 -1.90
CA ALA A 668 -18.21 2.83 -2.51
C ALA A 668 -19.54 3.03 -1.76
N LYS A 669 -20.19 1.93 -1.34
CA LYS A 669 -21.48 1.97 -0.60
C LYS A 669 -21.41 2.66 0.78
N TYR A 670 -20.22 2.82 1.37
CA TYR A 670 -20.05 3.52 2.64
C TYR A 670 -19.50 4.94 2.47
N LYS A 671 -19.15 5.37 1.26
CA LYS A 671 -18.50 6.69 1.04
C LYS A 671 -19.42 7.85 1.42
N SER A 672 -20.74 7.66 1.23
CA SER A 672 -21.81 8.63 1.53
C SER A 672 -21.79 9.14 2.97
N TYR A 673 -21.70 8.26 3.98
CA TYR A 673 -21.75 8.66 5.39
C TYR A 673 -20.64 9.66 5.75
N TRP A 674 -19.45 9.53 5.17
CA TRP A 674 -18.35 10.48 5.39
C TRP A 674 -18.47 11.72 4.49
N SER A 675 -18.79 11.54 3.20
CA SER A 675 -18.86 12.67 2.25
C SER A 675 -19.92 13.71 2.62
N SER A 676 -21.02 13.32 3.28
CA SER A 676 -22.07 14.25 3.74
C SER A 676 -21.56 15.33 4.70
N TYR A 677 -20.46 15.09 5.42
CA TYR A 677 -19.87 16.04 6.36
C TYR A 677 -18.63 16.75 5.79
N VAL A 678 -18.19 16.44 4.57
CA VAL A 678 -17.13 17.19 3.90
C VAL A 678 -17.64 18.58 3.53
N MET A 679 -16.86 19.62 3.78
CA MET A 679 -17.21 21.00 3.41
C MET A 679 -16.84 21.28 1.95
N THR A 680 -17.51 20.63 0.99
CA THR A 680 -17.24 20.76 -0.46
C THR A 680 -17.39 22.18 -1.01
N GLU A 681 -18.06 23.07 -0.27
CA GLU A 681 -18.16 24.50 -0.57
C GLU A 681 -16.94 25.31 -0.11
N SER A 682 -16.01 24.72 0.66
CA SER A 682 -14.79 25.38 1.11
C SER A 682 -13.88 25.70 -0.10
N PRO A 683 -13.44 26.96 -0.28
CA PRO A 683 -12.55 27.33 -1.39
C PRO A 683 -11.27 26.49 -1.45
N TYR A 684 -10.72 26.12 -0.29
CA TYR A 684 -9.56 25.23 -0.17
C TYR A 684 -9.79 23.86 -0.80
N LEU A 685 -10.97 23.26 -0.56
CA LEU A 685 -11.32 21.96 -1.14
C LEU A 685 -11.58 22.06 -2.64
N GLN A 686 -12.27 23.11 -3.10
CA GLN A 686 -12.58 23.32 -4.51
C GLN A 686 -11.31 23.53 -5.35
N LEU A 687 -10.36 24.36 -4.87
CA LEU A 687 -9.07 24.59 -5.53
C LEU A 687 -8.27 23.28 -5.64
N CYS A 688 -8.19 22.50 -4.56
CA CYS A 688 -7.45 21.24 -4.53
C CYS A 688 -8.13 20.07 -5.27
N GLN A 689 -9.43 20.17 -5.58
CA GLN A 689 -10.16 19.22 -6.43
C GLN A 689 -10.12 19.59 -7.91
N SER A 690 -10.03 20.88 -8.24
CA SER A 690 -10.10 21.38 -9.63
C SER A 690 -8.77 21.33 -10.40
N GLY A 691 -7.64 21.08 -9.72
CA GLY A 691 -6.30 20.99 -10.31
C GLY A 691 -5.89 19.58 -10.78
N GLY A 692 -6.83 18.81 -11.33
CA GLY A 692 -6.65 17.41 -11.78
C GLY A 692 -6.00 17.27 -13.15
#